data_AF-Q94798-F1
#
_entry.id   AF-Q94798-F1
#
_cell.length_a   1.000
_cell.length_b   1.000
_cell.length_c   1.000
_cell.angle_alpha   90.00
_cell.angle_beta   90.00
_cell.angle_gamma   90.00
#
_symmetry.space_group_name_H-M   'P 1'
#
loop_
_entity.id
_entity.type
_entity.pdbx_description
1 polymer ?
#
loop_
_entity_poly.entity_id
_entity_poly.type
_entity_poly.pdbx_seq_one_letter_code
_entity_poly.pdbx_strand_id
1 'polypeptide(L)'
;MSRHHFYSAVLLLVVMMCCGFGAAHAVESNLRDAQMPQWVDIFVSGKTRVLAKDGTEVGASDSFGAGSPVIAGGVMAVVTTGNFLRDPVIFLSQSDVVGGYFNPAWDWSFLVAKVSEDTWRAHTVFHTANETELVGVARLPTTIGKGNKVYLLVESYEKKYDGAAKKWTTDGKDIKLIVGDARPSTGRRESGTIIWGDPTSLLQQLTPETQTELKKLAPFGGAGVLMENGTLVFPLSGTNEQRGHSNRITYSTDDGTNWVFPAGTPPAECVGISITEWETGQILMVTGCTIGRKVYESRDMGTTWTEAVGTLPGVWVNARSGTRWTVDLSVGSLITATIEGVKVMLYTHKRYRTLGEKGEGALSLCHGQQPHVLGLDRFMWRVFWSETVSNNLLHSDGALHITRLTYTGAGTVISLARLTRELETIKSTLSNWKKLDASFSKSSTPTAGLVGFLSNAASDDTWLDDYGCVNANVTRATKVHNGFKFMGAGSKAVWPVNTWEENTYYGFVNHDFTVVATVVIHKAPSESTPLLGAGLGDNDGTKFIGLSYDANRNWETVFSAKKTASGSTWEPGKEYQVALMLQGANKGSVYVDAKLVGSPETLPTPETRGAEITHFYIGGDEGDSGSDLTVTNSFLYNRPLSEDELKMVKKKEDSVRGDVSRVLPLLLLGLWGLTGLY
;
A
#
# COMPACT_ATOMS: atom_id res chain seq x y z
N MET A 1 -51.00 -42.31 -32.77
CA MET A 1 -50.98 -41.05 -33.55
C MET A 1 -50.13 -40.07 -32.75
N SER A 2 -48.82 -39.95 -33.05
CA SER A 2 -48.21 -38.84 -33.82
C SER A 2 -48.71 -37.48 -33.34
N ARG A 3 -47.89 -36.64 -32.70
CA ARG A 3 -46.98 -35.63 -33.30
C ARG A 3 -46.28 -34.91 -32.12
N HIS A 4 -45.01 -34.50 -32.05
CA HIS A 4 -43.96 -34.23 -33.03
C HIS A 4 -42.59 -34.50 -32.39
N HIS A 5 -41.68 -35.07 -33.19
CA HIS A 5 -40.26 -35.21 -32.95
C HIS A 5 -39.49 -34.09 -33.68
N PHE A 6 -38.45 -33.58 -32.99
CA PHE A 6 -37.17 -33.02 -33.47
C PHE A 6 -37.18 -31.85 -34.48
N TYR A 7 -36.36 -30.82 -34.18
CA TYR A 7 -35.09 -30.57 -34.89
C TYR A 7 -34.22 -29.59 -34.09
N SER A 8 -33.38 -30.17 -33.22
CA SER A 8 -32.13 -29.57 -32.75
C SER A 8 -31.10 -29.77 -33.86
N ALA A 9 -30.96 -28.79 -34.77
CA ALA A 9 -29.90 -28.82 -35.81
C ALA A 9 -29.66 -27.50 -36.56
N VAL A 10 -30.22 -26.33 -36.17
CA VAL A 10 -30.04 -25.07 -36.93
C VAL A 10 -29.74 -23.86 -36.03
N LEU A 11 -28.80 -24.02 -35.10
CA LEU A 11 -28.11 -22.88 -34.48
C LEU A 11 -26.64 -23.21 -34.22
N LEU A 12 -26.08 -23.99 -35.14
CA LEU A 12 -24.70 -24.48 -35.16
C LEU A 12 -24.14 -24.26 -36.58
N LEU A 13 -24.32 -23.06 -37.13
CA LEU A 13 -23.75 -22.66 -38.44
C LEU A 13 -23.88 -21.15 -38.72
N VAL A 14 -23.53 -20.30 -37.75
CA VAL A 14 -23.06 -18.91 -38.02
C VAL A 14 -21.95 -18.59 -37.00
N VAL A 15 -20.97 -19.48 -36.90
CA VAL A 15 -19.69 -19.21 -36.22
C VAL A 15 -18.61 -19.81 -37.10
N MET A 16 -18.31 -19.16 -38.21
CA MET A 16 -17.02 -19.25 -38.91
C MET A 16 -17.01 -18.27 -40.07
N MET A 17 -15.89 -17.54 -40.15
CA MET A 17 -15.47 -16.62 -41.20
C MET A 17 -16.05 -15.19 -41.14
N CYS A 18 -15.34 -14.33 -40.40
CA CYS A 18 -14.57 -13.25 -41.03
C CYS A 18 -13.41 -12.85 -40.11
N CYS A 19 -12.21 -12.98 -40.67
CA CYS A 19 -10.91 -12.87 -40.04
C CYS A 19 -10.57 -11.45 -39.58
N GLY A 20 -9.71 -11.39 -38.55
CA GLY A 20 -8.60 -10.45 -38.52
C GLY A 20 -8.75 -9.26 -37.59
N PHE A 21 -8.61 -9.48 -36.28
CA PHE A 21 -8.00 -8.49 -35.41
C PHE A 21 -6.91 -9.17 -34.60
N GLY A 22 -5.69 -8.69 -34.81
CA GLY A 22 -4.46 -9.23 -34.26
C GLY A 22 -4.51 -9.29 -32.74
N ALA A 23 -3.99 -10.38 -32.21
CA ALA A 23 -3.69 -10.53 -30.80
C ALA A 23 -2.74 -9.40 -30.38
N ALA A 24 -3.27 -8.41 -29.66
CA ALA A 24 -2.47 -7.47 -28.91
C ALA A 24 -1.71 -8.28 -27.85
N HIS A 25 -0.45 -8.60 -28.15
CA HIS A 25 0.51 -8.99 -27.14
C HIS A 25 0.75 -7.74 -26.31
N ALA A 26 0.00 -7.62 -25.21
CA ALA A 26 0.50 -6.85 -24.08
C ALA A 26 1.87 -7.44 -23.77
N VAL A 27 2.91 -6.61 -23.79
CA VAL A 27 4.18 -6.97 -23.18
C VAL A 27 3.88 -7.15 -21.71
N GLU A 28 3.60 -8.40 -21.36
CA GLU A 28 4.01 -8.95 -20.09
C GLU A 28 5.42 -8.42 -19.85
N SER A 29 5.55 -7.50 -18.89
CA SER A 29 6.75 -7.48 -18.08
C SER A 29 7.08 -8.95 -17.79
N ASN A 30 8.34 -9.33 -17.92
CA ASN A 30 8.85 -10.69 -17.70
C ASN A 30 8.59 -11.17 -16.24
N LEU A 31 7.33 -11.27 -15.84
CA LEU A 31 6.77 -11.61 -14.54
C LEU A 31 5.96 -12.91 -14.61
N ARG A 32 5.98 -13.59 -15.76
CA ARG A 32 5.42 -14.95 -15.90
C ARG A 32 6.04 -15.99 -14.95
N ASP A 33 7.16 -15.65 -14.30
CA ASP A 33 7.82 -16.49 -13.29
C ASP A 33 7.95 -15.79 -11.91
N ALA A 34 6.97 -15.00 -11.47
CA ALA A 34 6.90 -14.56 -10.08
C ALA A 34 6.56 -15.76 -9.17
N GLN A 35 7.57 -16.55 -8.81
CA GLN A 35 7.44 -17.64 -7.85
C GLN A 35 6.97 -17.07 -6.50
N MET A 36 5.73 -17.37 -6.11
CA MET A 36 5.13 -16.93 -4.86
C MET A 36 6.07 -17.13 -3.66
N PRO A 37 5.99 -16.28 -2.62
CA PRO A 37 6.79 -16.52 -1.44
C PRO A 37 6.38 -17.86 -0.83
N GLN A 38 7.39 -18.58 -0.37
CA GLN A 38 7.21 -19.88 0.23
C GLN A 38 6.58 -19.68 1.61
N TRP A 39 5.27 -19.92 1.71
CA TRP A 39 4.55 -19.86 2.97
C TRP A 39 4.78 -21.13 3.78
N VAL A 40 4.77 -20.98 5.10
CA VAL A 40 4.71 -22.11 6.02
C VAL A 40 3.67 -21.85 7.10
N ASP A 41 2.87 -22.87 7.39
CA ASP A 41 1.84 -22.80 8.42
C ASP A 41 2.47 -23.00 9.80
N ILE A 42 2.41 -21.97 10.64
CA ILE A 42 3.00 -21.98 11.98
C ILE A 42 1.96 -22.25 13.07
N PHE A 43 0.70 -21.95 12.82
CA PHE A 43 -0.42 -22.29 13.70
C PHE A 43 -1.60 -22.79 12.87
N VAL A 44 -2.10 -23.97 13.19
CA VAL A 44 -3.18 -24.65 12.47
C VAL A 44 -4.26 -25.08 13.45
N SER A 45 -5.48 -24.57 13.26
CA SER A 45 -6.68 -24.96 14.01
C SER A 45 -6.79 -26.48 14.20
N GLY A 46 -7.03 -26.91 15.43
CA GLY A 46 -7.22 -28.30 15.81
C GLY A 46 -5.96 -29.18 15.72
N LYS A 47 -4.82 -28.65 15.26
CA LYS A 47 -3.56 -29.40 15.14
C LYS A 47 -2.47 -28.87 16.05
N THR A 48 -2.26 -27.56 16.07
CA THR A 48 -1.16 -26.98 16.86
C THR A 48 -1.48 -27.06 18.35
N ARG A 49 -0.65 -27.82 19.07
CA ARG A 49 -0.74 -28.02 20.51
C ARG A 49 -0.05 -26.89 21.27
N VAL A 50 -0.60 -26.53 22.42
CA VAL A 50 -0.16 -25.43 23.27
C VAL A 50 0.44 -25.98 24.57
N LEU A 51 1.60 -25.47 24.95
CA LEU A 51 2.25 -25.74 26.24
C LEU A 51 2.04 -24.56 27.19
N ALA A 52 1.69 -24.86 28.44
CA ALA A 52 1.67 -23.91 29.53
C ALA A 52 3.10 -23.47 29.92
N LYS A 53 3.20 -22.43 30.76
CA LYS A 53 4.50 -21.87 31.20
C LYS A 53 5.38 -22.89 31.94
N ASP A 54 4.78 -23.90 32.58
CA ASP A 54 5.47 -25.00 33.29
C ASP A 54 5.85 -26.17 32.36
N GLY A 55 5.51 -26.09 31.07
CA GLY A 55 5.74 -27.14 30.09
C GLY A 55 4.63 -28.18 29.96
N THR A 56 3.55 -28.07 30.77
CA THR A 56 2.40 -28.98 30.67
C THR A 56 1.63 -28.74 29.38
N GLU A 57 1.23 -29.81 28.68
CA GLU A 57 0.42 -29.66 27.46
C GLU A 57 -1.03 -29.34 27.81
N VAL A 58 -1.52 -28.20 27.31
CA VAL A 58 -2.89 -27.71 27.52
C VAL A 58 -3.86 -28.39 26.56
N GLY A 59 -3.40 -28.65 25.32
CA GLY A 59 -4.21 -29.25 24.25
C GLY A 59 -4.03 -28.51 22.92
N ALA A 60 -4.79 -28.92 21.90
CA ALA A 60 -4.82 -28.23 20.62
C ALA A 60 -5.80 -27.05 20.69
N SER A 61 -5.41 -25.90 20.13
CA SER A 61 -6.31 -24.75 20.02
C SER A 61 -7.28 -24.94 18.86
N ASP A 62 -8.56 -24.65 19.08
CA ASP A 62 -9.62 -24.76 18.08
C ASP A 62 -9.51 -23.69 16.99
N SER A 63 -9.06 -22.48 17.35
CA SER A 63 -8.81 -21.42 16.39
C SER A 63 -7.83 -20.37 16.88
N PHE A 64 -7.12 -19.78 15.93
CA PHE A 64 -6.18 -18.70 16.14
C PHE A 64 -6.72 -17.35 15.61
N GLY A 65 -6.33 -16.27 16.29
CA GLY A 65 -6.56 -14.88 15.87
C GLY A 65 -5.50 -14.39 14.89
N ALA A 66 -5.45 -13.07 14.63
CA ALA A 66 -4.38 -12.49 13.82
C ALA A 66 -3.02 -12.68 14.52
N GLY A 67 -1.97 -12.94 13.74
CA GLY A 67 -0.59 -13.05 14.25
C GLY A 67 0.07 -11.68 14.36
N SER A 68 0.78 -11.45 15.46
CA SER A 68 1.53 -10.25 15.80
C SER A 68 3.03 -10.59 15.79
N PRO A 69 3.73 -10.37 14.67
CA PRO A 69 5.15 -10.71 14.55
C PRO A 69 6.05 -9.66 15.22
N VAL A 70 7.10 -10.10 15.90
CA VAL A 70 8.07 -9.23 16.57
C VAL A 70 9.45 -9.88 16.61
N ILE A 71 10.49 -9.05 16.60
CA ILE A 71 11.87 -9.47 16.92
C ILE A 71 12.37 -8.63 18.10
N ALA A 72 12.98 -9.29 19.08
CA ALA A 72 13.72 -8.65 20.16
C ALA A 72 14.86 -9.55 20.62
N GLY A 73 16.01 -8.97 20.97
CA GLY A 73 17.15 -9.70 21.53
C GLY A 73 17.62 -10.91 20.71
N GLY A 74 17.46 -10.89 19.38
CA GLY A 74 17.81 -12.02 18.50
C GLY A 74 16.82 -13.19 18.50
N VAL A 75 15.61 -13.01 19.06
CA VAL A 75 14.50 -13.98 18.99
C VAL A 75 13.38 -13.37 18.16
N MET A 76 12.88 -14.12 17.18
CA MET A 76 11.64 -13.79 16.47
C MET A 76 10.49 -14.52 17.17
N ALA A 77 9.37 -13.83 17.32
CA ALA A 77 8.13 -14.43 17.79
C ALA A 77 6.95 -14.04 16.91
N VAL A 78 5.97 -14.93 16.81
CA VAL A 78 4.62 -14.59 16.35
C VAL A 78 3.66 -14.86 17.50
N VAL A 79 3.09 -13.79 18.04
CA VAL A 79 2.14 -13.83 19.15
C VAL A 79 0.72 -13.78 18.60
N THR A 80 -0.18 -14.61 19.11
CA THR A 80 -1.57 -14.65 18.64
C THR A 80 -2.52 -15.03 19.77
N THR A 81 -3.81 -14.90 19.51
CA THR A 81 -4.86 -15.46 20.37
C THR A 81 -5.06 -16.92 20.03
N GLY A 82 -4.99 -17.81 21.02
CA GLY A 82 -5.43 -19.21 20.92
C GLY A 82 -6.78 -19.38 21.60
N ASN A 83 -7.78 -19.85 20.87
CA ASN A 83 -9.11 -20.11 21.41
C ASN A 83 -9.29 -21.60 21.72
N PHE A 84 -9.96 -21.87 22.83
CA PHE A 84 -10.32 -23.21 23.29
C PHE A 84 -11.83 -23.24 23.51
N LEU A 85 -12.54 -23.99 22.68
CA LEU A 85 -13.98 -24.08 22.66
C LEU A 85 -14.46 -24.85 23.89
N ARG A 86 -15.31 -24.21 24.70
CA ARG A 86 -15.91 -24.83 25.88
C ARG A 86 -17.31 -25.33 25.61
N ASP A 87 -18.11 -24.52 24.94
CA ASP A 87 -19.50 -24.87 24.60
C ASP A 87 -19.80 -24.45 23.15
N PRO A 88 -20.00 -25.42 22.23
CA PRO A 88 -20.31 -25.15 20.84
C PRO A 88 -21.72 -24.57 20.62
N VAL A 89 -22.66 -24.79 21.54
CA VAL A 89 -24.06 -24.35 21.40
C VAL A 89 -24.19 -22.84 21.54
N ILE A 90 -23.43 -22.27 22.47
CA ILE A 90 -23.43 -20.82 22.76
C ILE A 90 -22.14 -20.12 22.30
N PHE A 91 -21.29 -20.82 21.54
CA PHE A 91 -19.98 -20.34 21.07
C PHE A 91 -19.11 -19.73 22.21
N LEU A 92 -19.11 -20.39 23.36
CA LEU A 92 -18.29 -19.98 24.50
C LEU A 92 -16.89 -20.56 24.35
N SER A 93 -15.89 -19.68 24.25
CA SER A 93 -14.48 -20.06 24.20
C SER A 93 -13.70 -19.33 25.28
N GLN A 94 -12.73 -20.04 25.86
CA GLN A 94 -11.60 -19.41 26.53
C GLN A 94 -10.64 -18.91 25.46
N SER A 95 -10.03 -17.75 25.68
CA SER A 95 -9.01 -17.22 24.76
C SER A 95 -7.76 -16.85 25.53
N ASP A 96 -6.67 -17.57 25.26
CA ASP A 96 -5.35 -17.26 25.80
C ASP A 96 -4.49 -16.56 24.75
N VAL A 97 -3.41 -15.93 25.20
CA VAL A 97 -2.37 -15.44 24.29
C VAL A 97 -1.27 -16.49 24.22
N VAL A 98 -0.88 -16.86 23.00
CA VAL A 98 0.13 -17.87 22.73
C VAL A 98 1.18 -17.33 21.77
N GLY A 99 2.39 -17.89 21.82
CA GLY A 99 3.53 -17.47 21.01
C GLY A 99 4.28 -18.65 20.41
N GLY A 100 4.76 -18.48 19.19
CA GLY A 100 5.71 -19.36 18.53
C GLY A 100 7.03 -18.64 18.42
N TYR A 101 8.13 -19.31 18.77
CA TYR A 101 9.46 -18.72 18.82
C TYR A 101 10.35 -19.30 17.72
N PHE A 102 11.13 -18.42 17.10
CA PHE A 102 11.99 -18.76 15.97
C PHE A 102 13.33 -18.06 16.13
N ASN A 103 14.38 -18.69 15.60
CA ASN A 103 15.65 -18.00 15.42
C ASN A 103 15.60 -17.25 14.07
N PRO A 104 15.74 -15.92 14.04
CA PRO A 104 15.71 -15.16 12.79
C PRO A 104 16.85 -15.56 11.83
N ALA A 105 17.95 -16.11 12.35
CA ALA A 105 19.09 -16.57 11.56
C ALA A 105 18.91 -17.96 10.92
N TRP A 106 17.79 -18.66 11.19
CA TRP A 106 17.52 -19.94 10.53
C TRP A 106 17.41 -19.77 9.01
N ASP A 107 17.98 -20.73 8.29
CA ASP A 107 17.66 -20.89 6.88
C ASP A 107 16.18 -21.26 6.72
N TRP A 108 15.59 -20.86 5.59
CA TRP A 108 14.15 -20.99 5.40
C TRP A 108 13.71 -22.47 5.40
N SER A 109 14.50 -23.35 4.77
CA SER A 109 14.23 -24.79 4.77
C SER A 109 14.21 -25.41 6.16
N PHE A 110 15.10 -24.98 7.05
CA PHE A 110 15.19 -25.45 8.42
C PHE A 110 14.01 -24.96 9.24
N LEU A 111 13.61 -23.69 9.09
CA LEU A 111 12.40 -23.18 9.72
C LEU A 111 11.17 -24.00 9.28
N VAL A 112 11.02 -24.23 7.97
CA VAL A 112 9.91 -25.03 7.41
C VAL A 112 9.90 -26.45 7.98
N ALA A 113 11.06 -27.11 8.01
CA ALA A 113 11.19 -28.44 8.60
C ALA A 113 10.81 -28.42 10.08
N LYS A 114 11.30 -27.43 10.84
CA LYS A 114 11.10 -27.34 12.29
C LYS A 114 9.63 -27.18 12.69
N VAL A 115 8.89 -26.33 11.99
CA VAL A 115 7.46 -26.10 12.29
C VAL A 115 6.57 -27.22 11.76
N SER A 116 7.08 -28.04 10.84
CA SER A 116 6.39 -29.24 10.33
C SER A 116 6.62 -30.48 11.20
N GLU A 117 7.52 -30.42 12.20
CA GLU A 117 7.74 -31.51 13.14
C GLU A 117 6.51 -31.66 14.07
N ASP A 118 6.14 -32.91 14.39
CA ASP A 118 5.08 -33.20 15.37
C ASP A 118 5.40 -32.69 16.78
N THR A 119 6.65 -32.29 17.04
CA THR A 119 7.11 -31.66 18.28
C THR A 119 6.93 -30.15 18.30
N TRP A 120 6.52 -29.51 17.20
CA TRP A 120 6.24 -28.07 17.18
C TRP A 120 5.08 -27.74 18.13
N ARG A 121 5.27 -26.73 18.97
CA ARG A 121 4.30 -26.31 19.98
C ARG A 121 4.21 -24.79 20.02
N ALA A 122 3.00 -24.30 20.29
CA ALA A 122 2.82 -22.93 20.75
C ALA A 122 3.03 -22.87 22.27
N HIS A 123 3.46 -21.73 22.78
CA HIS A 123 3.69 -21.53 24.21
C HIS A 123 2.74 -20.47 24.77
N THR A 124 2.13 -20.74 25.91
CA THR A 124 1.25 -19.78 26.57
C THR A 124 2.04 -18.56 27.06
N VAL A 125 1.64 -17.38 26.58
CA VAL A 125 2.15 -16.07 26.98
C VAL A 125 1.33 -15.52 28.14
N PHE A 126 0.01 -15.52 27.97
CA PHE A 126 -0.96 -15.07 28.97
C PHE A 126 -2.12 -16.05 29.04
N HIS A 127 -2.28 -16.69 30.19
CA HIS A 127 -3.38 -17.59 30.48
C HIS A 127 -4.54 -16.82 31.12
N THR A 128 -5.75 -17.11 30.66
CA THR A 128 -6.99 -16.52 31.17
C THR A 128 -7.78 -17.52 32.04
N ALA A 129 -8.71 -17.02 32.84
CA ALA A 129 -9.51 -17.87 33.72
C ALA A 129 -10.30 -18.93 32.91
N ASN A 130 -10.33 -20.16 33.42
CA ASN A 130 -11.11 -21.25 32.83
C ASN A 130 -11.77 -22.09 33.92
N GLU A 131 -12.79 -21.53 34.55
CA GLU A 131 -13.55 -22.15 35.63
C GLU A 131 -14.98 -22.47 35.15
N THR A 132 -15.74 -23.21 35.95
CA THR A 132 -17.11 -23.62 35.59
C THR A 132 -18.02 -22.44 35.23
N GLU A 133 -17.94 -21.35 36.00
CA GLU A 133 -18.83 -20.18 35.87
C GLU A 133 -18.07 -18.90 35.47
N LEU A 134 -16.78 -19.02 35.15
CA LEU A 134 -15.91 -17.90 34.79
C LEU A 134 -14.99 -18.30 33.64
N VAL A 135 -15.10 -17.60 32.51
CA VAL A 135 -14.26 -17.81 31.32
C VAL A 135 -13.62 -16.50 30.92
N GLY A 136 -12.30 -16.44 30.93
CA GLY A 136 -11.54 -15.29 30.49
C GLY A 136 -11.30 -15.29 28.98
N VAL A 137 -11.14 -14.09 28.44
CA VAL A 137 -10.83 -13.85 27.03
C VAL A 137 -9.70 -12.83 26.96
N ALA A 138 -8.62 -13.19 26.27
CA ALA A 138 -7.55 -12.29 25.88
C ALA A 138 -7.43 -12.26 24.35
N ARG A 139 -7.49 -11.08 23.75
CA ARG A 139 -7.45 -10.94 22.28
C ARG A 139 -6.73 -9.69 21.79
N LEU A 140 -6.54 -9.66 20.47
CA LEU A 140 -5.90 -8.56 19.73
C LEU A 140 -4.47 -8.26 20.22
N PRO A 141 -3.59 -9.29 20.32
CA PRO A 141 -2.21 -9.07 20.72
C PRO A 141 -1.54 -8.08 19.77
N THR A 142 -0.95 -7.05 20.35
CA THR A 142 -0.22 -6.01 19.64
C THR A 142 1.17 -5.89 20.24
N THR A 143 2.22 -6.10 19.46
CA THR A 143 3.60 -6.17 19.97
C THR A 143 4.49 -5.02 19.52
N ILE A 144 5.45 -4.64 20.37
CA ILE A 144 6.61 -3.79 20.03
C ILE A 144 7.88 -4.46 20.58
N GLY A 145 8.92 -4.58 19.76
CA GLY A 145 10.25 -5.01 20.20
C GLY A 145 11.15 -3.80 20.47
N LYS A 146 11.87 -3.78 21.61
CA LYS A 146 12.88 -2.77 21.94
C LYS A 146 14.03 -3.42 22.71
N GLY A 147 15.23 -3.42 22.13
CA GLY A 147 16.38 -4.12 22.72
C GLY A 147 16.10 -5.63 22.88
N ASN A 148 16.25 -6.16 24.08
CA ASN A 148 15.87 -7.54 24.43
C ASN A 148 14.43 -7.67 24.95
N LYS A 149 13.65 -6.59 25.00
CA LYS A 149 12.28 -6.62 25.52
C LYS A 149 11.24 -6.68 24.41
N VAL A 150 10.16 -7.41 24.69
CA VAL A 150 8.92 -7.37 23.92
C VAL A 150 7.82 -6.79 24.79
N TYR A 151 7.17 -5.75 24.30
CA TYR A 151 6.00 -5.14 24.92
C TYR A 151 4.76 -5.68 24.20
N LEU A 152 3.86 -6.30 24.94
CA LEU A 152 2.65 -6.90 24.41
C LEU A 152 1.43 -6.26 25.05
N LEU A 153 0.60 -5.62 24.24
CA LEU A 153 -0.68 -5.06 24.65
C LEU A 153 -1.83 -5.98 24.22
N VAL A 154 -2.77 -6.26 25.13
CA VAL A 154 -3.90 -7.17 24.88
C VAL A 154 -5.19 -6.60 25.46
N GLU A 155 -6.31 -6.80 24.75
CA GLU A 155 -7.64 -6.65 25.37
C GLU A 155 -7.91 -7.88 26.21
N SER A 156 -8.38 -7.69 27.44
CA SER A 156 -8.82 -8.79 28.29
C SER A 156 -10.17 -8.51 28.92
N TYR A 157 -11.02 -9.53 29.04
CA TYR A 157 -12.28 -9.46 29.77
C TYR A 157 -12.71 -10.84 30.26
N GLU A 158 -13.73 -10.87 31.12
CA GLU A 158 -14.28 -12.09 31.70
C GLU A 158 -15.73 -12.27 31.26
N LYS A 159 -16.11 -13.52 31.03
CA LYS A 159 -17.49 -13.97 30.90
C LYS A 159 -17.88 -14.70 32.19
N LYS A 160 -18.89 -14.21 32.89
CA LYS A 160 -19.42 -14.78 34.14
C LYS A 160 -20.78 -15.41 33.89
N TYR A 161 -21.02 -16.59 34.42
CA TYR A 161 -22.33 -17.22 34.36
C TYR A 161 -23.23 -16.69 35.47
N ASP A 162 -24.34 -16.08 35.10
CA ASP A 162 -25.40 -15.70 36.02
C ASP A 162 -26.39 -16.87 36.13
N GLY A 163 -26.31 -17.61 37.24
CA GLY A 163 -27.18 -18.76 37.51
C GLY A 163 -28.67 -18.39 37.66
N ALA A 164 -28.99 -17.15 38.09
CA ALA A 164 -30.37 -16.71 38.24
C ALA A 164 -30.99 -16.37 36.87
N ALA A 165 -30.25 -15.65 36.03
CA ALA A 165 -30.68 -15.30 34.68
C ALA A 165 -30.39 -16.40 33.63
N LYS A 166 -29.69 -17.48 34.03
CA LYS A 166 -29.23 -18.59 33.19
C LYS A 166 -28.49 -18.13 31.94
N LYS A 167 -27.66 -17.09 32.05
CA LYS A 167 -26.96 -16.47 30.92
C LYS A 167 -25.54 -16.07 31.27
N TRP A 168 -24.67 -16.02 30.26
CA TRP A 168 -23.34 -15.45 30.40
C TRP A 168 -23.38 -13.93 30.24
N THR A 169 -22.72 -13.21 31.15
CA THR A 169 -22.52 -11.76 31.08
C THR A 169 -21.04 -11.45 30.88
N THR A 170 -20.73 -10.33 30.22
CA THR A 170 -19.34 -9.88 30.02
C THR A 170 -19.05 -8.75 30.99
N ASP A 171 -17.93 -8.84 31.70
CA ASP A 171 -17.47 -7.86 32.66
C ASP A 171 -15.92 -7.84 32.71
N GLY A 172 -15.35 -6.95 33.51
CA GLY A 172 -13.91 -6.93 33.79
C GLY A 172 -13.07 -6.55 32.57
N LYS A 173 -13.64 -5.81 31.61
CA LYS A 173 -12.91 -5.35 30.43
C LYS A 173 -11.73 -4.46 30.86
N ASP A 174 -10.57 -4.77 30.30
CA ASP A 174 -9.29 -4.18 30.63
C ASP A 174 -8.33 -4.20 29.44
N ILE A 175 -7.31 -3.35 29.50
CA ILE A 175 -6.16 -3.35 28.58
C ILE A 175 -4.94 -3.70 29.42
N LYS A 176 -4.34 -4.85 29.12
CA LYS A 176 -3.20 -5.38 29.89
C LYS A 176 -1.91 -5.27 29.09
N LEU A 177 -0.85 -4.83 29.77
CA LEU A 177 0.52 -4.90 29.29
C LEU A 177 1.20 -6.14 29.86
N ILE A 178 1.84 -6.92 29.00
CA ILE A 178 2.75 -7.99 29.38
C ILE A 178 4.12 -7.68 28.77
N VAL A 179 5.17 -7.72 29.59
CA VAL A 179 6.54 -7.48 29.14
C VAL A 179 7.30 -8.80 29.12
N GLY A 180 7.88 -9.13 27.97
CA GLY A 180 8.72 -10.30 27.74
C GLY A 180 10.20 -9.93 27.67
N ASP A 181 11.05 -10.80 28.21
CA ASP A 181 12.51 -10.72 28.09
C ASP A 181 13.01 -11.83 27.17
N ALA A 182 13.49 -11.42 25.99
CA ALA A 182 13.98 -12.32 24.95
C ALA A 182 15.36 -12.90 25.32
N ARG A 183 15.44 -14.22 25.30
CA ARG A 183 16.64 -15.01 25.57
C ARG A 183 17.02 -15.77 24.31
N PRO A 184 17.95 -15.23 23.48
CA PRO A 184 18.42 -15.93 22.30
C PRO A 184 19.15 -17.20 22.71
N SER A 185 19.05 -18.25 21.89
CA SER A 185 19.89 -19.43 22.09
C SER A 185 21.28 -19.20 21.49
N THR A 186 22.29 -19.79 22.12
CA THR A 186 23.66 -19.91 21.58
C THR A 186 23.78 -21.03 20.54
N GLY A 187 22.81 -21.96 20.51
CA GLY A 187 22.75 -23.07 19.56
C GLY A 187 22.13 -22.66 18.22
N ARG A 188 22.82 -22.95 17.11
CA ARG A 188 22.35 -22.61 15.75
C ARG A 188 21.00 -23.22 15.35
N ARG A 189 20.55 -24.29 16.03
CA ARG A 189 19.30 -25.02 15.74
C ARG A 189 18.19 -24.80 16.77
N GLU A 190 18.39 -23.86 17.68
CA GLU A 190 17.42 -23.52 18.73
C GLU A 190 16.88 -22.11 18.50
N SER A 191 15.60 -21.92 18.81
CA SER A 191 14.87 -20.66 18.59
C SER A 191 15.25 -19.55 19.56
N GLY A 192 15.79 -19.91 20.74
CA GLY A 192 15.66 -19.07 21.92
C GLY A 192 14.23 -19.07 22.45
N THR A 193 13.97 -18.25 23.47
CA THR A 193 12.65 -18.13 24.11
C THR A 193 12.39 -16.70 24.57
N ILE A 194 11.15 -16.39 24.95
CA ILE A 194 10.79 -15.13 25.60
C ILE A 194 10.20 -15.47 26.96
N ILE A 195 10.80 -14.91 28.02
CA ILE A 195 10.30 -15.06 29.38
C ILE A 195 9.30 -13.94 29.65
N TRP A 196 8.03 -14.28 29.72
CA TRP A 196 6.94 -13.33 29.90
C TRP A 196 6.64 -13.09 31.38
N GLY A 197 6.70 -11.82 31.79
CA GLY A 197 6.27 -11.37 33.10
C GLY A 197 4.76 -11.45 33.33
N ASP A 198 4.33 -10.92 34.47
CA ASP A 198 2.92 -10.90 34.84
C ASP A 198 2.17 -9.75 34.13
N PRO A 199 0.89 -9.97 33.77
CA PRO A 199 0.10 -8.96 33.11
C PRO A 199 -0.25 -7.81 34.07
N THR A 200 -0.02 -6.57 33.63
CA THR A 200 -0.34 -5.36 34.39
C THR A 200 -1.51 -4.64 33.74
N SER A 201 -2.56 -4.31 34.52
CA SER A 201 -3.66 -3.48 34.04
C SER A 201 -3.19 -2.05 33.81
N LEU A 202 -3.42 -1.52 32.60
CA LEU A 202 -3.18 -0.11 32.31
C LEU A 202 -4.37 0.77 32.73
N LEU A 203 -5.58 0.21 32.77
CA LEU A 203 -6.76 0.99 33.15
C LEU A 203 -6.82 1.25 34.65
N GLN A 204 -6.47 0.27 35.49
CA GLN A 204 -6.54 0.42 36.95
C GLN A 204 -5.64 1.53 37.53
N GLN A 205 -4.68 2.03 36.75
CA GLN A 205 -3.78 3.11 37.14
C GLN A 205 -4.40 4.51 36.88
N LEU A 206 -5.57 4.57 36.24
CA LEU A 206 -6.21 5.80 35.79
C LEU A 206 -7.41 6.18 36.68
N THR A 207 -7.93 7.40 36.53
CA THR A 207 -9.13 7.82 37.27
C THR A 207 -10.37 7.04 36.81
N PRO A 208 -11.40 6.88 37.65
CA PRO A 208 -12.63 6.15 37.29
C PRO A 208 -13.32 6.66 36.02
N GLU A 209 -13.26 7.97 35.77
CA GLU A 209 -13.82 8.61 34.58
C GLU A 209 -13.06 8.16 33.33
N THR A 210 -11.74 8.29 33.32
CA THR A 210 -10.88 7.85 32.21
C THR A 210 -10.96 6.34 31.99
N GLN A 211 -11.06 5.54 33.06
CA GLN A 211 -11.28 4.10 32.95
C GLN A 211 -12.57 3.78 32.19
N THR A 212 -13.66 4.46 32.51
CA THR A 212 -14.97 4.22 31.88
C THR A 212 -14.94 4.55 30.38
N GLU A 213 -14.22 5.60 30.00
CA GLU A 213 -13.98 5.96 28.62
C GLU A 213 -13.13 4.92 27.89
N LEU A 214 -11.96 4.57 28.43
CA LEU A 214 -11.01 3.67 27.78
C LEU A 214 -11.44 2.20 27.77
N LYS A 215 -12.34 1.78 28.65
CA LYS A 215 -13.02 0.47 28.57
C LYS A 215 -13.78 0.26 27.27
N LYS A 216 -14.06 1.32 26.51
CA LYS A 216 -14.71 1.20 25.18
C LYS A 216 -13.71 0.92 24.05
N LEU A 217 -12.41 1.07 24.32
CA LEU A 217 -11.33 0.85 23.37
C LEU A 217 -10.67 -0.53 23.57
N ALA A 218 -9.92 -0.95 22.56
CA ALA A 218 -9.08 -2.13 22.58
C ALA A 218 -7.84 -1.88 21.71
N PRO A 219 -6.73 -2.58 21.94
CA PRO A 219 -5.65 -2.66 20.96
C PRO A 219 -6.20 -3.18 19.63
N PHE A 220 -5.68 -2.69 18.51
CA PHE A 220 -6.18 -3.09 17.20
C PHE A 220 -5.69 -4.49 16.75
N GLY A 221 -4.61 -4.99 17.36
CA GLY A 221 -3.89 -6.18 16.90
C GLY A 221 -2.85 -5.85 15.84
N GLY A 222 -1.88 -6.74 15.66
CA GLY A 222 -0.76 -6.53 14.72
C GLY A 222 0.45 -5.93 15.44
N ALA A 223 1.09 -4.90 14.88
CA ALA A 223 2.29 -4.29 15.46
C ALA A 223 2.02 -2.87 15.97
N GLY A 224 2.66 -2.51 17.08
CA GLY A 224 2.82 -1.11 17.47
C GLY A 224 4.04 -0.47 16.81
N VAL A 225 4.36 0.75 17.19
CA VAL A 225 5.49 1.52 16.65
C VAL A 225 6.50 1.78 17.75
N LEU A 226 7.76 1.40 17.50
CA LEU A 226 8.91 1.92 18.22
C LEU A 226 9.41 3.15 17.47
N MET A 227 9.23 4.33 18.06
CA MET A 227 9.70 5.57 17.44
C MET A 227 11.22 5.70 17.53
N GLU A 228 11.82 6.52 16.67
CA GLU A 228 13.26 6.79 16.62
C GLU A 228 13.83 7.30 17.94
N ASN A 229 13.04 8.10 18.69
CA ASN A 229 13.41 8.59 20.02
C ASN A 229 13.27 7.54 21.14
N GLY A 230 12.86 6.31 20.81
CA GLY A 230 12.67 5.21 21.76
C GLY A 230 11.28 5.13 22.39
N THR A 231 10.34 5.99 21.99
CA THR A 231 8.95 5.96 22.50
C THR A 231 8.19 4.74 21.95
N LEU A 232 7.44 4.08 22.82
CA LEU A 232 6.54 2.97 22.47
C LEU A 232 5.15 3.55 22.16
N VAL A 233 4.57 3.24 21.00
CA VAL A 233 3.24 3.72 20.62
C VAL A 233 2.36 2.58 20.14
N PHE A 234 1.19 2.42 20.77
CA PHE A 234 0.18 1.42 20.39
C PHE A 234 -1.07 2.08 19.80
N PRO A 235 -1.63 1.52 18.71
CA PRO A 235 -2.93 1.92 18.20
C PRO A 235 -4.06 1.33 19.04
N LEU A 236 -5.08 2.14 19.33
CA LEU A 236 -6.31 1.76 20.01
C LEU A 236 -7.51 2.07 19.13
N SER A 237 -8.48 1.17 19.10
CA SER A 237 -9.75 1.37 18.38
C SER A 237 -10.92 0.85 19.20
N GLY A 238 -12.09 1.46 19.02
CA GLY A 238 -13.31 1.06 19.70
C GLY A 238 -14.48 1.98 19.38
N THR A 239 -15.41 2.11 20.32
CA THR A 239 -16.60 2.94 20.18
C THR A 239 -16.55 4.17 21.08
N ASN A 240 -17.07 5.30 20.58
CA ASN A 240 -17.28 6.51 21.38
C ASN A 240 -18.63 6.47 22.12
N GLU A 241 -18.94 7.52 22.89
CA GLU A 241 -20.18 7.61 23.68
C GLU A 241 -21.46 7.62 22.83
N GLN A 242 -21.36 8.12 21.60
CA GLN A 242 -22.46 8.21 20.64
C GLN A 242 -22.58 6.94 19.77
N ARG A 243 -21.83 5.88 20.09
CA ARG A 243 -21.71 4.62 19.32
C ARG A 243 -21.04 4.78 17.94
N GLY A 244 -20.42 5.92 17.66
CA GLY A 244 -19.50 6.08 16.53
C GLY A 244 -18.15 5.40 16.79
N HIS A 245 -17.31 5.31 15.78
CA HIS A 245 -15.96 4.73 15.89
C HIS A 245 -14.97 5.73 16.50
N SER A 246 -14.10 5.25 17.39
CA SER A 246 -13.04 6.04 18.02
C SER A 246 -11.70 5.37 17.83
N ASN A 247 -10.76 6.09 17.20
CA ASN A 247 -9.38 5.67 17.01
C ASN A 247 -8.46 6.59 17.79
N ARG A 248 -7.58 6.01 18.60
CA ARG A 248 -6.65 6.73 19.47
C ARG A 248 -5.30 6.02 19.47
N ILE A 249 -4.33 6.65 20.12
CA ILE A 249 -3.06 5.99 20.45
C ILE A 249 -2.88 6.00 21.96
N THR A 250 -2.00 5.13 22.44
CA THR A 250 -1.38 5.24 23.75
C THR A 250 0.12 5.10 23.60
N TYR A 251 0.87 5.77 24.47
CA TYR A 251 2.32 5.72 24.38
C TYR A 251 3.01 5.74 25.74
N SER A 252 4.27 5.29 25.73
CA SER A 252 5.17 5.32 26.88
C SER A 252 6.57 5.76 26.44
N THR A 253 7.14 6.70 27.18
CA THR A 253 8.49 7.25 26.96
C THR A 253 9.53 6.68 27.94
N ASP A 254 9.09 5.84 28.89
CA ASP A 254 9.87 5.33 30.02
C ASP A 254 9.84 3.80 30.11
N ASP A 255 9.97 3.18 28.93
CA ASP A 255 10.10 1.72 28.79
C ASP A 255 8.91 0.93 29.35
N GLY A 256 7.70 1.49 29.20
CA GLY A 256 6.43 0.84 29.55
C GLY A 256 6.04 0.99 31.02
N THR A 257 6.75 1.83 31.79
CA THR A 257 6.48 2.05 33.21
C THR A 257 5.22 2.91 33.40
N ASN A 258 5.12 4.02 32.67
CA ASN A 258 3.95 4.89 32.65
C ASN A 258 3.37 4.98 31.23
N TRP A 259 2.05 5.12 31.14
CA TRP A 259 1.33 5.20 29.87
C TRP A 259 0.46 6.45 29.80
N VAL A 260 0.51 7.12 28.66
CA VAL A 260 -0.28 8.31 28.36
C VAL A 260 -1.38 7.94 27.35
N PHE A 261 -2.58 8.47 27.57
CA PHE A 261 -3.76 8.27 26.72
C PHE A 261 -4.31 9.62 26.20
N PRO A 262 -3.73 10.16 25.12
CA PRO A 262 -4.17 11.42 24.51
C PRO A 262 -5.64 11.38 24.10
N ALA A 263 -6.41 12.44 24.38
CA ALA A 263 -7.85 12.52 24.08
C ALA A 263 -8.17 12.70 22.59
N GLY A 264 -7.19 13.08 21.78
CA GLY A 264 -7.39 13.38 20.36
C GLY A 264 -7.84 12.16 19.56
N THR A 265 -8.86 12.38 18.73
CA THR A 265 -9.39 11.40 17.78
C THR A 265 -9.44 12.01 16.38
N PRO A 266 -9.23 11.23 15.31
CA PRO A 266 -9.46 11.69 13.95
C PRO A 266 -10.91 12.18 13.73
N PRO A 267 -11.14 13.20 12.87
CA PRO A 267 -12.47 13.78 12.64
C PRO A 267 -13.54 12.86 12.05
N ALA A 268 -13.18 11.76 11.38
CA ALA A 268 -14.14 10.86 10.74
C ALA A 268 -14.31 9.54 11.51
N GLU A 269 -15.55 9.03 11.54
CA GLU A 269 -15.90 7.73 12.15
C GLU A 269 -15.40 6.56 11.28
N CYS A 270 -14.08 6.39 11.23
CA CYS A 270 -13.43 5.35 10.44
C CYS A 270 -13.05 4.13 11.30
N VAL A 271 -13.01 2.97 10.67
CA VAL A 271 -12.65 1.68 11.25
C VAL A 271 -11.30 1.23 10.71
N GLY A 272 -10.55 0.50 11.52
CA GLY A 272 -9.27 -0.04 11.10
C GLY A 272 -8.16 0.99 11.30
N ILE A 273 -7.17 0.66 12.12
CA ILE A 273 -6.08 1.58 12.43
C ILE A 273 -4.75 0.88 12.21
N SER A 274 -3.94 1.40 11.30
CA SER A 274 -2.51 1.13 11.25
C SER A 274 -1.77 2.43 11.45
N ILE A 275 -0.75 2.42 12.30
CA ILE A 275 0.06 3.61 12.59
C ILE A 275 1.51 3.37 12.21
N THR A 276 2.21 4.44 11.87
CA THR A 276 3.66 4.41 11.66
C THR A 276 4.28 5.78 11.96
N GLU A 277 5.58 5.82 12.27
CA GLU A 277 6.33 7.08 12.35
C GLU A 277 6.98 7.34 10.99
N TRP A 278 6.72 8.52 10.41
CA TRP A 278 7.28 8.91 9.12
C TRP A 278 8.43 9.92 9.24
N GLU A 279 8.15 11.19 9.49
CA GLU A 279 9.18 12.15 9.90
C GLU A 279 9.40 12.06 11.41
N THR A 280 10.52 12.61 11.91
CA THR A 280 10.81 12.62 13.34
C THR A 280 9.65 13.25 14.11
N GLY A 281 9.00 12.45 14.96
CA GLY A 281 7.85 12.88 15.76
C GLY A 281 6.53 13.01 15.00
N GLN A 282 6.46 12.62 13.72
CA GLN A 282 5.22 12.60 12.94
C GLN A 282 4.64 11.18 12.92
N ILE A 283 3.47 11.01 13.54
CA ILE A 283 2.70 9.77 13.50
C ILE A 283 1.69 9.86 12.37
N LEU A 284 1.74 8.91 11.44
CA LEU A 284 0.71 8.72 10.43
C LEU A 284 -0.25 7.62 10.90
N MET A 285 -1.54 7.84 10.70
CA MET A 285 -2.61 6.89 10.96
C MET A 285 -3.40 6.66 9.68
N VAL A 286 -3.46 5.41 9.24
CA VAL A 286 -4.30 4.99 8.11
C VAL A 286 -5.59 4.40 8.66
N THR A 287 -6.71 4.89 8.15
CA THR A 287 -8.05 4.46 8.57
C THR A 287 -8.94 4.09 7.38
N GLY A 288 -9.78 3.05 7.56
CA GLY A 288 -10.81 2.64 6.60
C GLY A 288 -12.15 3.27 6.95
N CYS A 289 -12.64 4.16 6.12
CA CYS A 289 -13.88 4.90 6.36
C CYS A 289 -15.04 4.31 5.55
N THR A 290 -16.28 4.68 5.89
CA THR A 290 -17.48 4.33 5.09
C THR A 290 -17.33 4.75 3.62
N ILE A 291 -16.58 5.82 3.38
CA ILE A 291 -16.25 6.37 2.06
C ILE A 291 -14.72 6.32 1.90
N GLY A 292 -14.17 5.14 1.64
CA GLY A 292 -12.77 4.97 1.23
C GLY A 292 -11.75 4.91 2.38
N ARG A 293 -10.56 5.49 2.18
CA ARG A 293 -9.44 5.48 3.14
C ARG A 293 -8.97 6.90 3.38
N LYS A 294 -8.75 7.22 4.66
CA LYS A 294 -8.17 8.49 5.07
C LYS A 294 -6.86 8.27 5.80
N VAL A 295 -5.92 9.17 5.57
CA VAL A 295 -4.66 9.24 6.30
C VAL A 295 -4.70 10.48 7.16
N TYR A 296 -4.42 10.31 8.45
CA TYR A 296 -4.27 11.39 9.40
C TYR A 296 -2.82 11.48 9.87
N GLU A 297 -2.37 12.67 10.18
CA GLU A 297 -1.11 12.91 10.84
C GLU A 297 -1.32 13.53 12.22
N SER A 298 -0.38 13.25 13.11
CA SER A 298 -0.24 13.94 14.38
C SER A 298 1.23 14.23 14.65
N ARG A 299 1.52 15.47 15.08
CA ARG A 299 2.87 15.93 15.47
C ARG A 299 2.97 16.27 16.95
N ASP A 300 1.91 15.98 17.71
CA ASP A 300 1.77 16.25 19.15
C ASP A 300 1.36 14.99 19.92
N MET A 301 1.84 13.84 19.45
CA MET A 301 1.61 12.53 20.04
C MET A 301 0.12 12.21 20.24
N GLY A 302 -0.70 12.47 19.22
CA GLY A 302 -2.11 12.08 19.17
C GLY A 302 -3.06 13.01 19.92
N THR A 303 -2.61 14.21 20.31
CA THR A 303 -3.48 15.22 20.94
C THR A 303 -4.37 15.89 19.89
N THR A 304 -3.81 16.16 18.72
CA THR A 304 -4.54 16.63 17.54
C THR A 304 -4.23 15.75 16.33
N TRP A 305 -5.22 15.65 15.43
CA TRP A 305 -5.12 14.89 14.19
C TRP A 305 -5.59 15.76 13.03
N THR A 306 -4.75 15.89 12.01
CA THR A 306 -5.06 16.59 10.75
C THR A 306 -5.04 15.60 9.60
N GLU A 307 -5.87 15.82 8.59
CA GLU A 307 -5.91 14.95 7.42
C GLU A 307 -4.66 15.18 6.56
N ALA A 308 -3.84 14.14 6.38
CA ALA A 308 -2.53 14.19 5.72
C ALA A 308 -2.68 13.94 4.21
N VAL A 309 -3.34 14.87 3.53
CA VAL A 309 -3.57 14.82 2.08
C VAL A 309 -2.23 14.74 1.33
N GLY A 310 -2.09 13.79 0.41
CA GLY A 310 -0.89 13.67 -0.44
C GLY A 310 0.36 13.07 0.21
N THR A 311 0.38 12.82 1.53
CA THR A 311 1.55 12.26 2.25
C THR A 311 1.75 10.76 2.01
N LEU A 312 0.67 10.03 1.67
CA LEU A 312 0.68 8.60 1.36
C LEU A 312 -0.09 8.28 0.06
N PRO A 313 0.52 8.50 -1.11
CA PRO A 313 -0.09 8.13 -2.38
C PRO A 313 -0.26 6.61 -2.48
N GLY A 314 -1.33 6.15 -3.12
CA GLY A 314 -1.71 4.73 -3.15
C GLY A 314 -2.44 4.21 -1.90
N VAL A 315 -2.45 4.98 -0.80
CA VAL A 315 -3.22 4.66 0.42
C VAL A 315 -4.47 5.53 0.53
N TRP A 316 -4.41 6.78 0.08
CA TRP A 316 -5.60 7.62 -0.07
C TRP A 316 -6.60 6.96 -1.01
N VAL A 317 -7.89 6.99 -0.66
CA VAL A 317 -8.97 6.48 -1.49
C VAL A 317 -10.21 7.30 -1.18
N ASN A 318 -10.67 8.16 -2.09
CA ASN A 318 -12.03 8.69 -2.02
C ASN A 318 -12.95 7.78 -2.84
N ALA A 319 -14.08 7.36 -2.28
CA ALA A 319 -15.03 6.58 -3.07
C ALA A 319 -15.71 7.50 -4.10
N ARG A 320 -15.81 7.05 -5.35
CA ARG A 320 -16.71 7.67 -6.34
C ARG A 320 -18.13 7.75 -5.74
N SER A 321 -18.76 8.92 -5.81
CA SER A 321 -20.19 9.05 -5.53
C SER A 321 -20.97 8.24 -6.58
N GLY A 322 -21.50 7.07 -6.19
CA GLY A 322 -22.48 6.33 -7.01
C GLY A 322 -22.31 4.82 -7.11
N THR A 323 -21.19 4.24 -6.67
CA THR A 323 -21.02 2.77 -6.64
C THR A 323 -20.86 2.28 -5.20
N ARG A 324 -21.86 1.55 -4.72
CA ARG A 324 -21.77 0.79 -3.45
C ARG A 324 -20.77 -0.34 -3.66
N TRP A 325 -19.58 -0.25 -3.07
CA TRP A 325 -18.67 -1.38 -3.02
C TRP A 325 -19.02 -2.28 -1.85
N THR A 326 -19.14 -3.58 -2.14
CA THR A 326 -19.12 -4.70 -1.19
C THR A 326 -17.68 -5.23 -0.99
N VAL A 327 -16.65 -4.42 -1.23
CA VAL A 327 -15.25 -4.85 -1.35
C VAL A 327 -14.41 -4.29 -0.19
N ASP A 328 -13.68 -5.18 0.49
CA ASP A 328 -12.76 -4.86 1.58
C ASP A 328 -11.53 -4.09 1.06
N LEU A 329 -11.53 -2.77 1.28
CA LEU A 329 -10.42 -1.87 0.97
C LEU A 329 -9.46 -1.74 2.17
N SER A 330 -9.37 -2.67 3.13
CA SER A 330 -8.43 -2.49 4.25
C SER A 330 -6.95 -2.46 3.82
N VAL A 331 -6.18 -1.58 4.47
CA VAL A 331 -4.72 -1.72 4.54
C VAL A 331 -4.45 -2.78 5.60
N GLY A 332 -3.73 -3.84 5.23
CA GLY A 332 -3.49 -4.97 6.13
C GLY A 332 -2.40 -4.67 7.14
N SER A 333 -1.31 -4.04 6.69
CA SER A 333 -0.14 -3.70 7.49
C SER A 333 0.52 -2.44 6.94
N LEU A 334 1.11 -1.64 7.82
CA LEU A 334 1.89 -0.45 7.50
C LEU A 334 3.12 -0.41 8.41
N ILE A 335 4.31 -0.38 7.84
CA ILE A 335 5.56 -0.23 8.59
C ILE A 335 6.46 0.80 7.92
N THR A 336 7.37 1.40 8.70
CA THR A 336 8.53 2.11 8.19
C THR A 336 9.79 1.27 8.34
N ALA A 337 10.69 1.41 7.37
CA ALA A 337 11.97 0.71 7.35
C ALA A 337 13.04 1.61 6.74
N THR A 338 14.29 1.41 7.16
CA THR A 338 15.45 1.96 6.46
C THR A 338 16.12 0.84 5.68
N ILE A 339 16.05 0.92 4.35
CA ILE A 339 16.58 -0.10 3.44
C ILE A 339 17.57 0.59 2.51
N GLU A 340 18.79 0.06 2.40
CA GLU A 340 19.89 0.71 1.67
C GLU A 340 20.13 2.16 2.13
N GLY A 341 19.88 2.50 3.40
CA GLY A 341 20.00 3.87 3.90
C GLY A 341 18.91 4.84 3.39
N VAL A 342 17.81 4.33 2.84
CA VAL A 342 16.63 5.10 2.46
C VAL A 342 15.47 4.75 3.38
N LYS A 343 14.84 5.76 4.00
CA LYS A 343 13.62 5.57 4.77
C LYS A 343 12.44 5.35 3.82
N VAL A 344 11.70 4.26 4.00
CA VAL A 344 10.57 3.86 3.16
C VAL A 344 9.37 3.44 4.01
N MET A 345 8.17 3.53 3.45
CA MET A 345 6.94 2.95 3.97
C MET A 345 6.60 1.71 3.17
N LEU A 346 6.33 0.61 3.86
CA LEU A 346 5.85 -0.63 3.27
C LEU A 346 4.42 -0.86 3.75
N TYR A 347 3.50 -1.14 2.84
CA TYR A 347 2.12 -1.43 3.21
C TYR A 347 1.51 -2.52 2.33
N THR A 348 0.53 -3.21 2.88
CA THR A 348 -0.22 -4.25 2.17
C THR A 348 -1.65 -3.78 1.95
N HIS A 349 -2.22 -4.10 0.80
CA HIS A 349 -3.65 -3.89 0.55
C HIS A 349 -4.27 -5.02 -0.25
N LYS A 350 -5.60 -5.09 -0.26
CA LYS A 350 -6.36 -5.93 -1.19
C LYS A 350 -6.56 -5.18 -2.51
N ARG A 351 -6.32 -5.84 -3.65
CA ARG A 351 -6.57 -5.27 -4.99
C ARG A 351 -8.05 -5.31 -5.34
N TYR A 352 -8.49 -4.30 -6.08
CA TYR A 352 -9.81 -4.18 -6.66
C TYR A 352 -10.06 -5.28 -7.72
N ARG A 353 -11.29 -5.79 -7.81
CA ARG A 353 -11.75 -6.65 -8.92
C ARG A 353 -13.19 -6.32 -9.32
N THR A 354 -13.45 -6.40 -10.62
CA THR A 354 -14.79 -6.42 -11.23
C THR A 354 -15.62 -7.60 -10.69
N LEU A 355 -16.95 -7.40 -10.64
CA LEU A 355 -17.91 -8.37 -10.14
C LEU A 355 -17.75 -9.74 -10.85
N GLY A 356 -17.36 -10.79 -10.12
CA GLY A 356 -17.27 -12.16 -10.65
C GLY A 356 -15.88 -12.79 -10.63
N GLU A 357 -14.82 -12.03 -10.35
CA GLU A 357 -13.45 -12.57 -10.26
C GLU A 357 -12.87 -12.58 -8.83
N LYS A 358 -12.08 -13.61 -8.50
CA LYS A 358 -11.63 -13.94 -7.12
C LYS A 358 -10.45 -13.07 -6.62
N GLY A 359 -10.66 -12.17 -5.65
CA GLY A 359 -9.67 -11.16 -5.19
C GLY A 359 -8.22 -11.62 -4.88
N GLU A 360 -7.27 -10.72 -5.17
CA GLU A 360 -5.81 -10.85 -4.96
C GLU A 360 -5.29 -9.80 -3.95
N GLY A 361 -4.25 -10.15 -3.18
CA GLY A 361 -3.59 -9.26 -2.22
C GLY A 361 -2.26 -8.80 -2.79
N ALA A 362 -1.93 -7.52 -2.62
CA ALA A 362 -0.70 -6.91 -3.11
C ALA A 362 0.11 -6.30 -1.97
N LEU A 363 1.44 -6.39 -2.11
CA LEU A 363 2.39 -5.64 -1.31
C LEU A 363 2.78 -4.40 -2.10
N SER A 364 2.59 -3.23 -1.51
CA SER A 364 2.93 -1.95 -2.11
C SER A 364 4.05 -1.30 -1.31
N LEU A 365 5.06 -0.80 -2.03
CA LEU A 365 6.12 0.05 -1.50
C LEU A 365 5.75 1.51 -1.77
N CYS A 366 5.87 2.37 -0.75
CA CYS A 366 5.88 3.82 -0.89
C CYS A 366 7.19 4.40 -0.33
N HIS A 367 7.78 5.36 -1.02
CA HIS A 367 8.85 6.20 -0.49
C HIS A 367 8.30 7.62 -0.31
N GLY A 368 8.63 8.28 0.80
CA GLY A 368 8.07 9.62 1.05
C GLY A 368 8.77 10.71 0.24
N GLN A 369 8.18 11.91 0.26
CA GLN A 369 8.42 13.09 -0.60
C GLN A 369 8.44 12.81 -2.13
N GLN A 370 8.57 11.56 -2.57
CA GLN A 370 8.56 11.08 -3.95
C GLN A 370 7.72 9.79 -4.01
N PRO A 371 6.39 9.88 -4.21
CA PRO A 371 5.47 8.75 -4.17
C PRO A 371 5.62 7.81 -5.35
N HIS A 372 6.66 7.03 -5.28
CA HIS A 372 6.81 5.85 -6.07
C HIS A 372 6.01 4.73 -5.43
N VAL A 373 4.93 4.31 -6.10
CA VAL A 373 4.16 3.13 -5.73
C VAL A 373 4.65 1.99 -6.60
N LEU A 374 5.47 1.10 -6.04
CA LEU A 374 5.82 -0.14 -6.71
C LEU A 374 4.93 -1.26 -6.15
N GLY A 375 4.06 -1.81 -7.01
CA GLY A 375 3.37 -3.06 -6.70
C GLY A 375 4.34 -4.22 -6.87
N LEU A 376 4.82 -4.78 -5.76
CA LEU A 376 5.51 -6.06 -5.79
C LEU A 376 4.46 -7.17 -5.93
N ASP A 377 4.77 -8.16 -6.75
CA ASP A 377 3.93 -9.21 -7.34
C ASP A 377 2.78 -9.84 -6.51
N ARG A 378 2.03 -10.72 -7.18
CA ARG A 378 0.83 -11.43 -6.69
C ARG A 378 1.12 -12.31 -5.48
N PHE A 379 0.54 -11.99 -4.32
CA PHE A 379 0.71 -12.79 -3.09
C PHE A 379 -0.45 -13.75 -2.77
N MET A 380 -1.51 -13.78 -3.57
CA MET A 380 -2.69 -14.57 -3.23
C MET A 380 -3.22 -15.40 -4.40
N TRP A 381 -3.38 -16.69 -4.17
CA TRP A 381 -4.57 -17.41 -4.61
C TRP A 381 -5.27 -17.96 -3.37
N ARG A 382 -6.60 -17.85 -3.34
CA ARG A 382 -7.42 -18.71 -2.47
C ARG A 382 -7.56 -20.04 -3.19
N VAL A 383 -7.21 -21.13 -2.51
CA VAL A 383 -7.88 -22.42 -2.74
C VAL A 383 -9.38 -22.12 -2.64
N PHE A 384 -10.24 -22.81 -3.39
CA PHE A 384 -11.68 -22.52 -3.56
C PHE A 384 -12.52 -22.28 -2.26
N TRP A 385 -11.91 -22.36 -1.07
CA TRP A 385 -12.52 -22.21 0.26
C TRP A 385 -11.71 -21.37 1.29
N SER A 386 -10.59 -20.70 0.95
CA SER A 386 -9.66 -20.10 1.96
C SER A 386 -9.57 -18.56 2.04
N GLU A 387 -10.31 -17.94 2.96
CA GLU A 387 -10.25 -16.60 3.61
C GLU A 387 -8.96 -15.83 4.00
N THR A 388 -8.19 -15.06 3.21
CA THR A 388 -7.16 -14.18 3.86
C THR A 388 -7.82 -13.03 4.63
N VAL A 389 -7.76 -13.08 5.96
CA VAL A 389 -8.46 -12.17 6.88
C VAL A 389 -7.58 -10.99 7.29
N SER A 390 -6.29 -11.22 7.56
CA SER A 390 -5.34 -10.17 7.97
C SER A 390 -3.91 -10.54 7.57
N ASN A 391 -3.02 -9.54 7.53
CA ASN A 391 -1.59 -9.76 7.35
C ASN A 391 -0.78 -8.72 8.16
N ASN A 392 0.43 -9.07 8.57
CA ASN A 392 1.33 -8.17 9.30
C ASN A 392 2.77 -8.30 8.78
N LEU A 393 3.36 -7.18 8.39
CA LEU A 393 4.75 -7.06 7.97
C LEU A 393 5.67 -6.88 9.18
N LEU A 394 6.90 -7.37 9.04
CA LEU A 394 7.98 -7.14 9.99
C LEU A 394 9.29 -6.96 9.22
N HIS A 395 9.91 -5.79 9.36
CA HIS A 395 11.27 -5.53 8.89
C HIS A 395 12.22 -5.40 10.08
N SER A 396 13.23 -6.27 10.16
CA SER A 396 14.23 -6.26 11.22
C SER A 396 15.47 -7.02 10.78
N ASP A 397 16.64 -6.61 11.26
CA ASP A 397 17.95 -7.22 10.97
C ASP A 397 18.22 -7.45 9.47
N GLY A 398 17.76 -6.52 8.62
CA GLY A 398 17.95 -6.58 7.17
C GLY A 398 17.10 -7.63 6.44
N ALA A 399 16.08 -8.19 7.11
CA ALA A 399 15.14 -9.14 6.53
C ALA A 399 13.69 -8.63 6.61
N LEU A 400 12.89 -9.01 5.61
CA LEU A 400 11.47 -8.68 5.52
C LEU A 400 10.64 -9.96 5.67
N HIS A 401 9.69 -9.96 6.59
CA HIS A 401 8.79 -11.07 6.87
C HIS A 401 7.34 -10.60 6.79
N ILE A 402 6.45 -11.55 6.50
CA ILE A 402 5.00 -11.32 6.52
C ILE A 402 4.29 -12.50 7.17
N THR A 403 3.31 -12.19 8.00
CA THR A 403 2.36 -13.17 8.54
C THR A 403 1.00 -12.96 7.90
N ARG A 404 0.20 -14.01 7.77
CA ARG A 404 -1.19 -13.92 7.36
C ARG A 404 -2.08 -14.83 8.19
N LEU A 405 -3.30 -14.39 8.42
CA LEU A 405 -4.39 -15.22 8.93
C LEU A 405 -5.27 -15.67 7.77
N THR A 406 -5.50 -16.96 7.65
CA THR A 406 -6.42 -17.54 6.67
C THR A 406 -7.55 -18.31 7.36
N TYR A 407 -8.79 -18.11 6.91
CA TYR A 407 -9.91 -18.98 7.28
C TYR A 407 -10.05 -20.07 6.22
N THR A 408 -9.84 -21.31 6.61
CA THR A 408 -10.16 -22.49 5.81
C THR A 408 -11.52 -23.02 6.26
N GLY A 409 -12.23 -23.76 5.41
CA GLY A 409 -13.45 -24.46 5.84
C GLY A 409 -13.26 -25.39 7.05
N ALA A 410 -12.01 -25.70 7.43
CA ALA A 410 -11.64 -26.51 8.59
C ALA A 410 -11.20 -25.69 9.83
N GLY A 411 -11.17 -24.36 9.77
CA GLY A 411 -10.71 -23.49 10.86
C GLY A 411 -9.70 -22.43 10.40
N THR A 412 -9.02 -21.77 11.34
CA THR A 412 -8.03 -20.73 11.01
C THR A 412 -6.60 -21.26 10.97
N VAL A 413 -5.81 -20.67 10.08
CA VAL A 413 -4.39 -20.98 9.90
C VAL A 413 -3.60 -19.69 9.84
N ILE A 414 -2.53 -19.60 10.63
CA ILE A 414 -1.54 -18.53 10.52
C ILE A 414 -0.34 -19.07 9.76
N SER A 415 0.01 -18.39 8.67
CA SER A 415 1.20 -18.70 7.87
C SER A 415 2.24 -17.58 7.99
N LEU A 416 3.51 -17.94 7.90
CA LEU A 416 4.67 -17.04 7.85
C LEU A 416 5.37 -17.19 6.50
N ALA A 417 5.88 -16.09 5.95
CA ALA A 417 6.76 -16.09 4.79
C ALA A 417 7.93 -15.10 4.97
N ARG A 418 9.08 -15.45 4.38
CA ARG A 418 10.24 -14.56 4.25
C ARG A 418 10.27 -13.96 2.85
N LEU A 419 10.17 -12.64 2.78
CA LEU A 419 10.04 -11.86 1.54
C LEU A 419 11.43 -11.49 0.97
N THR A 420 12.27 -12.51 0.74
CA THR A 420 13.67 -12.31 0.33
C THR A 420 13.76 -11.68 -1.06
N ARG A 421 13.00 -12.21 -2.03
CA ARG A 421 13.05 -11.72 -3.42
C ARG A 421 12.48 -10.31 -3.53
N GLU A 422 11.37 -10.08 -2.84
CA GLU A 422 10.70 -8.79 -2.75
C GLU A 422 11.64 -7.75 -2.15
N LEU A 423 12.34 -8.10 -1.07
CA LEU A 423 13.34 -7.22 -0.47
C LEU A 423 14.50 -6.91 -1.43
N GLU A 424 15.00 -7.89 -2.19
CA GLU A 424 16.03 -7.63 -3.21
C GLU A 424 15.51 -6.74 -4.35
N THR A 425 14.25 -6.91 -4.78
CA THR A 425 13.62 -5.99 -5.73
C THR A 425 13.52 -4.58 -5.14
N ILE A 426 13.11 -4.43 -3.88
CA ILE A 426 13.07 -3.14 -3.18
C ILE A 426 14.46 -2.50 -3.17
N LYS A 427 15.51 -3.23 -2.78
CA LYS A 427 16.89 -2.72 -2.77
C LYS A 427 17.34 -2.26 -4.16
N SER A 428 17.07 -3.05 -5.20
CA SER A 428 17.39 -2.71 -6.58
C SER A 428 16.70 -1.42 -7.02
N THR A 429 15.39 -1.31 -6.74
CA THR A 429 14.59 -0.11 -7.05
C THR A 429 15.12 1.13 -6.33
N LEU A 430 15.39 1.04 -5.02
CA LEU A 430 15.93 2.15 -4.23
C LEU A 430 17.32 2.59 -4.74
N SER A 431 18.17 1.63 -5.14
CA SER A 431 19.45 1.92 -5.77
C SER A 431 19.27 2.70 -7.09
N ASN A 432 18.27 2.34 -7.91
CA ASN A 432 17.99 3.04 -9.15
C ASN A 432 17.48 4.47 -8.91
N TRP A 433 16.58 4.66 -7.95
CA TRP A 433 16.10 6.01 -7.58
C TRP A 433 17.24 6.91 -7.12
N LYS A 434 18.12 6.42 -6.24
CA LYS A 434 19.31 7.18 -5.80
C LYS A 434 20.19 7.62 -6.97
N LYS A 435 20.42 6.73 -7.93
CA LYS A 435 21.24 7.05 -9.12
C LYS A 435 20.57 8.12 -9.97
N LEU A 436 19.25 8.01 -10.15
CA LEU A 436 18.47 8.97 -10.93
C LEU A 436 18.42 10.34 -10.25
N ASP A 437 18.10 10.40 -8.96
CA ASP A 437 18.09 11.63 -8.17
C ASP A 437 19.47 12.29 -8.10
N ALA A 438 20.54 11.50 -7.95
CA ALA A 438 21.90 12.03 -7.99
C ALA A 438 22.23 12.63 -9.36
N SER A 439 21.68 12.09 -10.45
CA SER A 439 21.86 12.64 -11.79
C SER A 439 21.15 13.99 -11.95
N PHE A 440 19.93 14.13 -11.43
CA PHE A 440 19.18 15.39 -11.43
C PHE A 440 19.79 16.45 -10.51
N SER A 441 20.28 16.03 -9.34
CA SER A 441 20.97 16.93 -8.41
C SER A 441 22.22 17.53 -9.06
N LYS A 442 22.97 16.76 -9.88
CA LYS A 442 24.12 17.27 -10.64
C LYS A 442 23.74 18.31 -11.70
N SER A 443 22.55 18.22 -12.30
CA SER A 443 22.04 19.21 -13.26
C SER A 443 21.28 20.36 -12.59
N SER A 444 21.23 20.38 -11.25
CA SER A 444 20.41 21.29 -10.43
C SER A 444 18.90 21.15 -10.66
N THR A 445 18.45 20.05 -11.27
CA THR A 445 17.03 19.76 -11.41
C THR A 445 16.46 19.38 -10.04
N PRO A 446 15.37 20.01 -9.58
CA PRO A 446 14.76 19.67 -8.29
C PRO A 446 14.34 18.20 -8.23
N THR A 447 14.75 17.47 -7.19
CA THR A 447 14.32 16.08 -6.95
C THR A 447 13.27 15.99 -5.86
N ALA A 448 13.24 16.96 -4.93
CA ALA A 448 12.20 17.03 -3.92
C ALA A 448 10.83 17.10 -4.60
N GLY A 449 9.96 16.14 -4.30
CA GLY A 449 8.64 16.05 -4.91
C GLY A 449 8.55 15.32 -6.24
N LEU A 450 9.66 14.91 -6.86
CA LEU A 450 9.68 14.26 -8.19
C LEU A 450 9.26 12.79 -8.08
N VAL A 451 8.22 12.38 -8.83
CA VAL A 451 7.53 11.09 -8.61
C VAL A 451 7.47 10.20 -9.84
N GLY A 452 7.74 10.78 -11.02
CA GLY A 452 7.70 10.09 -12.28
C GLY A 452 8.50 10.85 -13.32
N PHE A 453 9.18 10.12 -14.19
CA PHE A 453 10.00 10.68 -15.25
C PHE A 453 9.90 9.82 -16.52
N LEU A 454 9.25 10.35 -17.55
CA LEU A 454 9.19 9.72 -18.87
C LEU A 454 10.24 10.35 -19.78
N SER A 455 11.24 9.57 -20.22
CA SER A 455 12.31 10.07 -21.08
C SER A 455 12.69 9.09 -22.18
N ASN A 456 13.87 8.47 -22.13
CA ASN A 456 14.35 7.68 -23.25
C ASN A 456 13.81 6.25 -23.25
N ALA A 457 13.54 5.66 -22.08
CA ALA A 457 13.12 4.27 -21.96
C ALA A 457 11.72 4.04 -22.55
N ALA A 458 11.59 3.03 -23.41
CA ALA A 458 10.32 2.60 -24.00
C ALA A 458 10.37 1.12 -24.37
N SER A 459 9.22 0.49 -24.39
CA SER A 459 9.02 -0.89 -24.85
C SER A 459 7.71 -0.95 -25.62
N ASP A 460 7.75 -1.32 -26.89
CA ASP A 460 6.60 -1.32 -27.80
C ASP A 460 5.80 0.00 -27.73
N ASP A 461 4.50 -0.08 -27.43
CA ASP A 461 3.58 1.04 -27.28
C ASP A 461 3.58 1.62 -25.85
N THR A 462 4.67 1.46 -25.10
CA THR A 462 4.80 1.91 -23.71
C THR A 462 5.99 2.84 -23.53
N TRP A 463 5.74 4.03 -23.00
CA TRP A 463 6.76 4.94 -22.50
C TRP A 463 7.04 4.61 -21.03
N LEU A 464 8.25 4.12 -20.76
CA LEU A 464 8.60 3.63 -19.43
C LEU A 464 8.94 4.81 -18.51
N ASP A 465 8.43 4.73 -17.29
CA ASP A 465 8.84 5.61 -16.20
C ASP A 465 10.20 5.17 -15.68
N ASP A 466 11.18 6.08 -15.69
CA ASP A 466 12.54 5.83 -15.25
C ASP A 466 12.62 5.57 -13.73
N TYR A 467 11.61 5.99 -12.96
CA TYR A 467 11.44 5.59 -11.55
C TYR A 467 10.71 4.23 -11.40
N GLY A 468 10.21 3.65 -12.48
CA GLY A 468 9.64 2.29 -12.51
C GLY A 468 8.29 2.14 -11.83
N CYS A 469 7.51 3.22 -11.70
CA CYS A 469 6.24 3.22 -10.97
C CYS A 469 5.03 3.18 -11.89
N VAL A 470 4.85 4.22 -12.70
CA VAL A 470 3.67 4.37 -13.56
C VAL A 470 4.13 4.69 -14.97
N ASN A 471 4.04 3.72 -15.87
CA ASN A 471 4.35 3.92 -17.28
C ASN A 471 3.21 4.65 -18.01
N ALA A 472 3.50 5.23 -19.17
CA ALA A 472 2.48 5.80 -20.05
C ALA A 472 2.25 4.92 -21.29
N ASN A 473 0.99 4.80 -21.71
CA ASN A 473 0.61 4.11 -22.94
C ASN A 473 0.69 5.08 -24.11
N VAL A 474 1.29 4.65 -25.21
CA VAL A 474 1.53 5.46 -26.40
C VAL A 474 0.76 4.87 -27.56
N THR A 475 0.04 5.72 -28.29
CA THR A 475 -0.78 5.33 -29.43
C THR A 475 -0.34 6.11 -30.66
N ARG A 476 0.02 5.41 -31.74
CA ARG A 476 0.34 5.99 -33.06
C ARG A 476 1.41 7.10 -33.00
N ALA A 477 2.44 6.93 -32.19
CA ALA A 477 3.57 7.86 -32.11
C ALA A 477 4.88 7.17 -32.45
N THR A 478 5.85 7.93 -32.95
CA THR A 478 7.18 7.40 -33.31
C THR A 478 8.16 7.69 -32.18
N LYS A 479 8.88 6.68 -31.68
CA LYS A 479 9.94 6.89 -30.68
C LYS A 479 11.02 7.81 -31.24
N VAL A 480 11.42 8.80 -30.45
CA VAL A 480 12.61 9.64 -30.70
C VAL A 480 13.52 9.60 -29.48
N HIS A 481 14.69 10.22 -29.57
CA HIS A 481 15.56 10.37 -28.41
C HIS A 481 14.84 11.13 -27.29
N ASN A 482 14.83 10.59 -26.07
CA ASN A 482 14.20 11.16 -24.88
C ASN A 482 12.67 11.36 -24.93
N GLY A 483 11.97 10.80 -25.92
CA GLY A 483 10.50 10.81 -25.93
C GLY A 483 9.89 10.32 -27.22
N PHE A 484 8.82 10.96 -27.68
CA PHE A 484 8.03 10.54 -28.85
C PHE A 484 7.64 11.71 -29.74
N LYS A 485 7.56 11.44 -31.04
CA LYS A 485 6.98 12.31 -32.05
C LYS A 485 5.55 11.87 -32.35
N PHE A 486 4.60 12.77 -32.17
CA PHE A 486 3.19 12.56 -32.40
C PHE A 486 2.81 13.15 -33.76
N MET A 487 2.24 12.31 -34.64
CA MET A 487 1.89 12.68 -36.00
C MET A 487 0.49 12.20 -36.36
N GLY A 488 -0.39 13.13 -36.71
CA GLY A 488 -1.71 12.84 -37.25
C GLY A 488 -2.73 12.34 -36.22
N ALA A 489 -3.87 11.91 -36.73
CA ALA A 489 -5.07 11.73 -35.93
C ALA A 489 -5.01 10.60 -34.91
N GLY A 490 -5.33 10.94 -33.66
CA GLY A 490 -5.31 10.02 -32.52
C GLY A 490 -3.91 9.65 -32.04
N SER A 491 -2.87 10.38 -32.45
CA SER A 491 -1.51 10.22 -31.92
C SER A 491 -1.41 10.85 -30.53
N LYS A 492 -1.27 10.02 -29.50
CA LYS A 492 -1.29 10.47 -28.10
C LYS A 492 -0.49 9.55 -27.18
N ALA A 493 -0.07 10.06 -26.04
CA ALA A 493 0.36 9.27 -24.91
C ALA A 493 -0.53 9.60 -23.70
N VAL A 494 -0.92 8.55 -22.97
CA VAL A 494 -1.75 8.64 -21.78
C VAL A 494 -0.92 8.15 -20.61
N TRP A 495 -0.70 9.02 -19.62
CA TRP A 495 -0.02 8.70 -18.37
C TRP A 495 -1.06 8.48 -17.26
N PRO A 496 -1.45 7.23 -16.95
CA PRO A 496 -2.57 6.90 -16.09
C PRO A 496 -2.19 6.98 -14.61
N VAL A 497 -2.20 8.18 -14.07
CA VAL A 497 -1.71 8.48 -12.72
C VAL A 497 -2.70 8.10 -11.61
N ASN A 498 -3.99 8.00 -11.91
CA ASN A 498 -5.01 7.78 -10.89
C ASN A 498 -6.15 6.90 -11.43
N THR A 499 -5.80 5.66 -11.76
CA THR A 499 -6.68 4.62 -12.31
C THR A 499 -6.73 3.38 -11.39
N TRP A 500 -7.95 3.07 -10.95
CA TRP A 500 -8.25 1.95 -10.05
C TRP A 500 -7.99 0.58 -10.67
N GLU A 501 -8.29 0.42 -11.96
CA GLU A 501 -8.15 -0.85 -12.69
C GLU A 501 -6.68 -1.28 -12.82
N GLU A 502 -5.77 -0.30 -12.85
CA GLU A 502 -4.33 -0.50 -13.03
C GLU A 502 -3.56 -0.46 -11.69
N ASN A 503 -4.23 -0.22 -10.56
CA ASN A 503 -3.65 -0.01 -9.23
C ASN A 503 -2.62 1.15 -9.17
N THR A 504 -2.74 2.13 -10.06
CA THR A 504 -1.94 3.35 -10.09
C THR A 504 -2.76 4.47 -9.46
N TYR A 505 -2.60 4.70 -8.15
CA TYR A 505 -3.39 5.71 -7.43
C TYR A 505 -2.51 6.84 -6.87
N TYR A 506 -2.23 7.84 -7.71
CA TYR A 506 -1.58 9.08 -7.32
C TYR A 506 -2.58 10.13 -6.85
N GLY A 507 -3.34 9.83 -5.79
CA GLY A 507 -4.37 10.73 -5.26
C GLY A 507 -3.92 12.17 -5.00
N PHE A 508 -2.62 12.42 -4.79
CA PHE A 508 -2.05 13.77 -4.67
C PHE A 508 -2.37 14.66 -5.87
N VAL A 509 -2.51 14.11 -7.08
CA VAL A 509 -2.80 14.91 -8.29
C VAL A 509 -4.15 15.63 -8.21
N ASN A 510 -5.04 15.21 -7.31
CA ASN A 510 -6.29 15.92 -7.06
C ASN A 510 -6.13 17.19 -6.21
N HIS A 511 -4.97 17.38 -5.58
CA HIS A 511 -4.70 18.48 -4.65
C HIS A 511 -3.50 19.32 -5.09
N ASP A 512 -2.34 18.68 -5.28
CA ASP A 512 -1.09 19.36 -5.58
C ASP A 512 -0.28 18.55 -6.60
N PHE A 513 0.03 19.15 -7.75
CA PHE A 513 0.98 18.58 -8.69
C PHE A 513 1.65 19.64 -9.56
N THR A 514 2.80 19.28 -10.12
CA THR A 514 3.38 19.97 -11.29
C THR A 514 3.76 18.93 -12.32
N VAL A 515 3.25 19.02 -13.55
CA VAL A 515 3.75 18.22 -14.68
C VAL A 515 4.49 19.15 -15.64
N VAL A 516 5.72 18.79 -16.00
CA VAL A 516 6.60 19.56 -16.88
C VAL A 516 6.98 18.70 -18.08
N ALA A 517 6.97 19.26 -19.29
CA ALA A 517 7.42 18.56 -20.49
C ALA A 517 8.19 19.48 -21.43
N THR A 518 9.16 18.93 -22.18
CA THR A 518 9.85 19.66 -23.25
C THR A 518 9.17 19.37 -24.57
N VAL A 519 8.79 20.41 -25.32
CA VAL A 519 7.99 20.27 -26.54
C VAL A 519 8.57 21.06 -27.70
N VAL A 520 8.48 20.48 -28.91
CA VAL A 520 8.78 21.14 -30.17
C VAL A 520 7.58 20.94 -31.09
N ILE A 521 6.97 22.04 -31.54
CA ILE A 521 5.86 22.01 -32.50
C ILE A 521 6.48 22.18 -33.90
N HIS A 522 6.34 21.20 -34.78
CA HIS A 522 6.98 21.22 -36.10
C HIS A 522 6.13 21.96 -37.13
N LYS A 523 4.81 21.88 -37.01
CA LYS A 523 3.85 22.46 -37.95
C LYS A 523 2.64 23.03 -37.23
N ALA A 524 2.09 24.13 -37.74
CA ALA A 524 0.82 24.65 -37.27
C ALA A 524 -0.32 23.66 -37.57
N PRO A 525 -1.21 23.43 -36.60
CA PRO A 525 -2.30 22.50 -36.79
C PRO A 525 -3.39 23.14 -37.66
N SER A 526 -4.27 22.33 -38.22
CA SER A 526 -5.49 22.79 -38.92
C SER A 526 -6.50 23.40 -37.97
N GLU A 527 -6.56 22.89 -36.74
CA GLU A 527 -7.50 23.28 -35.69
C GLU A 527 -6.77 23.34 -34.34
N SER A 528 -7.41 23.94 -33.34
CA SER A 528 -6.86 23.98 -31.98
C SER A 528 -6.57 22.56 -31.47
N THR A 529 -5.30 22.29 -31.20
CA THR A 529 -4.80 20.95 -30.88
C THR A 529 -4.28 20.91 -29.43
N PRO A 530 -4.72 19.95 -28.59
CA PRO A 530 -4.11 19.71 -27.28
C PRO A 530 -2.64 19.32 -27.36
N LEU A 531 -1.88 19.72 -26.34
CA LEU A 531 -0.45 19.45 -26.22
C LEU A 531 -0.13 18.70 -24.93
N LEU A 532 -0.63 19.20 -23.79
CA LEU A 532 -0.45 18.59 -22.48
C LEU A 532 -1.67 18.92 -21.61
N GLY A 533 -2.17 17.96 -20.85
CA GLY A 533 -3.25 18.25 -19.90
C GLY A 533 -3.56 17.14 -18.91
N ALA A 534 -4.37 17.49 -17.91
CA ALA A 534 -4.94 16.60 -16.91
C ALA A 534 -6.42 16.35 -17.23
N GLY A 535 -6.79 15.08 -17.39
CA GLY A 535 -8.16 14.65 -17.70
C GLY A 535 -8.89 14.10 -16.47
N LEU A 536 -10.19 14.38 -16.36
CA LEU A 536 -11.07 13.77 -15.36
C LEU A 536 -11.55 12.39 -15.82
N GLY A 537 -11.84 11.53 -14.86
CA GLY A 537 -12.43 10.19 -15.08
C GLY A 537 -13.96 10.17 -15.15
N ASP A 538 -14.60 11.27 -15.57
CA ASP A 538 -16.04 11.32 -15.82
C ASP A 538 -16.39 10.71 -17.20
N ASN A 539 -17.69 10.51 -17.46
CA ASN A 539 -18.14 9.88 -18.71
C ASN A 539 -17.73 10.66 -19.97
N ASP A 540 -17.41 11.95 -19.83
CA ASP A 540 -17.10 12.86 -20.94
C ASP A 540 -15.58 13.13 -21.09
N GLY A 541 -14.74 12.58 -20.21
CA GLY A 541 -13.28 12.77 -20.28
C GLY A 541 -12.85 14.23 -20.16
N THR A 542 -13.49 14.98 -19.26
CA THR A 542 -13.38 16.44 -19.18
C THR A 542 -11.92 16.90 -18.96
N LYS A 543 -11.43 17.82 -19.80
CA LYS A 543 -10.11 18.45 -19.65
C LYS A 543 -10.13 19.43 -18.48
N PHE A 544 -9.44 19.10 -17.39
CA PHE A 544 -9.44 19.90 -16.17
C PHE A 544 -8.45 21.07 -16.23
N ILE A 545 -7.17 20.79 -16.49
CA ILE A 545 -6.12 21.78 -16.74
C ILE A 545 -5.39 21.35 -18.01
N GLY A 546 -5.12 22.25 -18.95
CA GLY A 546 -4.37 21.90 -20.14
C GLY A 546 -3.82 23.07 -20.92
N LEU A 547 -2.92 22.76 -21.83
CA LEU A 547 -2.35 23.64 -22.83
C LEU A 547 -2.65 23.08 -24.22
N SER A 548 -3.16 23.96 -25.08
CA SER A 548 -3.43 23.73 -26.50
C SER A 548 -2.76 24.82 -27.33
N TYR A 549 -2.72 24.60 -28.64
CA TYR A 549 -2.17 25.56 -29.59
C TYR A 549 -3.01 25.62 -30.87
N ASP A 550 -3.18 26.81 -31.45
CA ASP A 550 -4.05 27.04 -32.60
C ASP A 550 -3.28 27.22 -33.93
N ALA A 551 -4.03 27.28 -35.03
CA ALA A 551 -3.52 27.52 -36.38
C ALA A 551 -2.87 28.91 -36.56
N ASN A 552 -3.25 29.88 -35.72
CA ASN A 552 -2.73 31.25 -35.73
C ASN A 552 -1.46 31.42 -34.88
N ARG A 553 -0.93 30.31 -34.37
CA ARG A 553 0.26 30.24 -33.53
C ARG A 553 0.09 30.83 -32.14
N ASN A 554 -1.11 30.84 -31.60
CA ASN A 554 -1.39 31.23 -30.23
C ASN A 554 -1.36 30.02 -29.30
N TRP A 555 -0.92 30.26 -28.07
CA TRP A 555 -1.16 29.35 -26.97
C TRP A 555 -2.58 29.54 -26.42
N GLU A 556 -3.26 28.43 -26.14
CA GLU A 556 -4.59 28.40 -25.54
C GLU A 556 -4.56 27.57 -24.26
N THR A 557 -5.04 28.14 -23.16
CA THR A 557 -5.16 27.43 -21.88
C THR A 557 -6.54 26.84 -21.73
N VAL A 558 -6.63 25.67 -21.12
CA VAL A 558 -7.89 24.98 -20.80
C VAL A 558 -8.02 24.86 -19.29
N PHE A 559 -9.15 25.31 -18.75
CA PHE A 559 -9.49 25.24 -17.33
C PHE A 559 -10.96 24.82 -17.20
N SER A 560 -11.24 23.64 -16.63
CA SER A 560 -12.58 23.06 -16.51
C SER A 560 -13.36 23.09 -17.83
N ALA A 561 -12.79 22.47 -18.88
CA ALA A 561 -13.25 22.48 -20.27
C ALA A 561 -13.31 23.85 -20.97
N LYS A 562 -13.15 24.98 -20.24
CA LYS A 562 -13.15 26.31 -20.84
C LYS A 562 -11.79 26.61 -21.46
N LYS A 563 -11.77 26.81 -22.78
CA LYS A 563 -10.59 27.23 -23.54
C LYS A 563 -10.50 28.75 -23.58
N THR A 564 -9.29 29.31 -23.45
CA THR A 564 -9.05 30.75 -23.52
C THR A 564 -7.70 31.02 -24.19
N ALA A 565 -7.66 31.95 -25.13
CA ALA A 565 -6.41 32.39 -25.73
C ALA A 565 -5.55 33.12 -24.69
N SER A 566 -4.28 32.75 -24.57
CA SER A 566 -3.37 33.33 -23.57
C SER A 566 -2.85 34.73 -23.92
N GLY A 567 -2.97 35.14 -25.20
CA GLY A 567 -2.32 36.34 -25.72
C GLY A 567 -0.82 36.18 -26.03
N SER A 568 -0.27 34.97 -25.86
CA SER A 568 1.12 34.64 -26.20
C SER A 568 1.19 33.68 -27.38
N THR A 569 2.29 33.73 -28.13
CA THR A 569 2.49 32.98 -29.37
C THR A 569 3.61 31.95 -29.30
N TRP A 570 3.60 31.02 -30.25
CA TRP A 570 4.64 30.02 -30.44
C TRP A 570 5.22 30.03 -31.86
N GLU A 571 6.38 29.41 -32.03
CA GLU A 571 7.12 29.38 -33.29
C GLU A 571 7.41 27.92 -33.70
N PRO A 572 7.16 27.56 -34.97
CA PRO A 572 7.51 26.22 -35.47
C PRO A 572 9.00 25.91 -35.32
N GLY A 573 9.32 24.71 -34.85
CA GLY A 573 10.68 24.23 -34.64
C GLY A 573 11.37 24.76 -33.39
N LYS A 574 10.74 25.70 -32.66
CA LYS A 574 11.27 26.18 -31.38
C LYS A 574 10.94 25.20 -30.26
N GLU A 575 11.93 24.96 -29.40
CA GLU A 575 11.79 24.19 -28.18
C GLU A 575 11.18 25.06 -27.08
N TYR A 576 10.22 24.51 -26.36
CA TYR A 576 9.56 25.12 -25.22
C TYR A 576 9.55 24.16 -24.04
N GLN A 577 9.73 24.69 -22.83
CA GLN A 577 9.37 23.97 -21.61
C GLN A 577 7.95 24.36 -21.22
N VAL A 578 7.04 23.40 -21.14
CA VAL A 578 5.65 23.63 -20.72
C VAL A 578 5.39 23.01 -19.36
N ALA A 579 4.61 23.67 -18.52
CA ALA A 579 4.22 23.12 -17.22
C ALA A 579 2.74 23.39 -16.90
N LEU A 580 2.11 22.40 -16.27
CA LEU A 580 0.78 22.54 -15.67
C LEU A 580 0.91 22.31 -14.18
N MET A 581 0.20 23.13 -13.39
CA MET A 581 0.27 23.05 -11.94
C MET A 581 -1.12 23.16 -11.34
N LEU A 582 -1.35 22.36 -10.30
CA LEU A 582 -2.47 22.51 -9.39
C LEU A 582 -1.90 22.71 -7.99
N GLN A 583 -2.44 23.69 -7.27
CA GLN A 583 -2.09 23.99 -5.88
C GLN A 583 -3.35 24.07 -5.02
N GLY A 584 -3.34 23.39 -3.88
CA GLY A 584 -4.43 23.44 -2.89
C GLY A 584 -5.79 23.02 -3.47
N ALA A 585 -5.80 22.09 -4.42
CA ALA A 585 -6.96 21.51 -5.10
C ALA A 585 -7.79 22.44 -5.99
N ASN A 586 -7.56 23.76 -5.98
CA ASN A 586 -8.39 24.73 -6.70
C ASN A 586 -7.63 25.85 -7.44
N LYS A 587 -6.30 25.95 -7.30
CA LYS A 587 -5.51 26.96 -8.03
C LYS A 587 -4.75 26.27 -9.16
N GLY A 588 -5.26 26.42 -10.39
CA GLY A 588 -4.59 25.90 -11.58
C GLY A 588 -3.72 26.96 -12.24
N SER A 589 -2.60 26.58 -12.83
CA SER A 589 -1.78 27.48 -13.62
C SER A 589 -1.05 26.75 -14.74
N VAL A 590 -0.76 27.49 -15.83
CA VAL A 590 -0.07 26.99 -17.02
C VAL A 590 1.11 27.90 -17.32
N TYR A 591 2.28 27.31 -17.53
CA TYR A 591 3.53 28.02 -17.81
C TYR A 591 4.16 27.56 -19.13
N VAL A 592 4.81 28.50 -19.81
CA VAL A 592 5.69 28.25 -20.97
C VAL A 592 7.01 28.98 -20.71
N ASP A 593 8.12 28.25 -20.76
CA ASP A 593 9.47 28.73 -20.41
C ASP A 593 9.52 29.44 -19.05
N ALA A 594 8.89 28.81 -18.04
CA ALA A 594 8.72 29.35 -16.68
C ALA A 594 8.01 30.72 -16.60
N LYS A 595 7.27 31.12 -17.66
CA LYS A 595 6.41 32.32 -17.66
C LYS A 595 4.94 31.91 -17.60
N LEU A 596 4.18 32.57 -16.74
CA LEU A 596 2.75 32.30 -16.61
C LEU A 596 1.99 32.67 -17.89
N VAL A 597 1.25 31.71 -18.43
CA VAL A 597 0.44 31.83 -19.65
C VAL A 597 -1.05 31.86 -19.35
N GLY A 598 -1.47 31.29 -18.21
CA GLY A 598 -2.83 31.44 -17.72
C GLY A 598 -3.03 30.88 -16.31
N SER A 599 -3.95 31.48 -15.57
CA SER A 599 -4.40 31.06 -14.24
C SER A 599 -5.84 31.57 -14.03
N PRO A 600 -6.84 30.71 -13.80
CA PRO A 600 -8.17 31.14 -13.40
C PRO A 600 -8.17 31.62 -11.95
N GLU A 601 -9.24 32.31 -11.54
CA GLU A 601 -9.44 32.71 -10.14
C GLU A 601 -9.64 31.51 -9.21
N THR A 602 -10.44 30.51 -9.61
CA THR A 602 -10.71 29.30 -8.82
C THR A 602 -11.23 28.17 -9.71
N LEU A 603 -10.69 26.97 -9.51
CA LEU A 603 -11.17 25.71 -10.09
C LEU A 603 -12.03 24.94 -9.06
N PRO A 604 -12.98 24.10 -9.50
CA PRO A 604 -13.76 23.28 -8.58
C PRO A 604 -12.87 22.23 -7.91
N THR A 605 -12.99 22.11 -6.58
CA THR A 605 -12.30 21.08 -5.79
C THR A 605 -12.80 19.67 -6.14
N PRO A 606 -12.06 18.60 -5.78
CA PRO A 606 -12.52 17.22 -5.98
C PRO A 606 -13.94 16.95 -5.47
N GLU A 607 -14.30 17.51 -4.31
CA GLU A 607 -15.62 17.37 -3.69
C GLU A 607 -16.71 18.09 -4.50
N THR A 608 -16.36 19.23 -5.11
CA THR A 608 -17.29 20.05 -5.90
C THR A 608 -17.49 19.48 -7.30
N ARG A 609 -16.41 19.04 -7.96
CA ARG A 609 -16.47 18.52 -9.33
C ARG A 609 -16.95 17.07 -9.41
N GLY A 610 -16.95 16.32 -8.30
CA GLY A 610 -17.45 14.94 -8.22
C GLY A 610 -16.64 13.91 -9.01
N ALA A 611 -15.51 14.31 -9.59
CA ALA A 611 -14.63 13.47 -10.40
C ALA A 611 -13.17 13.69 -9.99
N GLU A 612 -12.36 12.64 -10.10
CA GLU A 612 -10.92 12.71 -9.90
C GLU A 612 -10.20 12.90 -11.24
N ILE A 613 -9.03 13.54 -11.20
CA ILE A 613 -8.09 13.47 -12.31
C ILE A 613 -7.63 12.02 -12.41
N THR A 614 -7.66 11.42 -13.59
CA THR A 614 -7.29 10.00 -13.81
C THR A 614 -6.01 9.83 -14.60
N HIS A 615 -5.70 10.78 -15.49
CA HIS A 615 -4.56 10.68 -16.39
C HIS A 615 -4.03 12.06 -16.80
N PHE A 616 -2.76 12.08 -17.21
CA PHE A 616 -2.23 13.15 -18.05
C PHE A 616 -2.23 12.69 -19.50
N TYR A 617 -2.73 13.53 -20.40
CA TYR A 617 -2.58 13.31 -21.84
C TYR A 617 -1.42 14.16 -22.36
N ILE A 618 -0.60 13.54 -23.20
CA ILE A 618 0.59 14.11 -23.83
C ILE A 618 0.43 13.94 -25.34
N GLY A 619 0.46 15.04 -26.08
CA GLY A 619 0.13 15.04 -27.51
C GLY A 619 -1.35 15.28 -27.77
N GLY A 620 -1.79 14.88 -28.97
CA GLY A 620 -3.16 15.12 -29.45
C GLY A 620 -4.22 14.28 -28.72
N ASP A 621 -5.49 14.52 -29.04
CA ASP A 621 -6.66 13.83 -28.48
C ASP A 621 -7.50 13.17 -29.60
N GLU A 622 -8.54 12.42 -29.23
CA GLU A 622 -9.46 11.80 -30.18
C GLU A 622 -10.17 12.86 -31.03
N GLY A 623 -9.98 12.76 -32.35
CA GLY A 623 -10.57 13.67 -33.34
C GLY A 623 -9.60 14.71 -33.92
N ASP A 624 -8.38 14.83 -33.40
CA ASP A 624 -7.40 15.79 -33.94
C ASP A 624 -6.96 15.40 -35.36
N SER A 625 -6.87 16.37 -36.27
CA SER A 625 -6.50 16.13 -37.68
C SER A 625 -5.07 16.55 -38.05
N GLY A 626 -4.24 17.01 -37.10
CA GLY A 626 -2.99 17.67 -37.47
C GLY A 626 -1.89 17.85 -36.42
N SER A 627 -1.83 17.04 -35.35
CA SER A 627 -0.67 17.10 -34.45
C SER A 627 0.62 16.74 -35.20
N ASP A 628 1.61 17.61 -35.14
CA ASP A 628 2.99 17.35 -35.59
C ASP A 628 3.93 17.99 -34.57
N LEU A 629 4.17 17.25 -33.49
CA LEU A 629 4.94 17.72 -32.35
C LEU A 629 5.81 16.61 -31.78
N THR A 630 6.90 17.00 -31.14
CA THR A 630 7.75 16.12 -30.36
C THR A 630 7.66 16.50 -28.90
N VAL A 631 7.39 15.52 -28.04
CA VAL A 631 7.51 15.68 -26.59
C VAL A 631 8.67 14.84 -26.10
N THR A 632 9.52 15.44 -25.27
CA THR A 632 10.63 14.78 -24.59
C THR A 632 10.67 15.18 -23.12
N ASN A 633 11.23 14.31 -22.28
CA ASN A 633 11.46 14.56 -20.86
C ASN A 633 10.23 15.12 -20.12
N SER A 634 9.30 14.23 -19.74
CA SER A 634 8.13 14.59 -18.94
C SER A 634 8.38 14.27 -17.47
N PHE A 635 8.27 15.27 -16.59
CA PHE A 635 8.46 15.17 -15.15
C PHE A 635 7.12 15.35 -14.44
N LEU A 636 6.87 14.54 -13.42
CA LEU A 636 5.71 14.70 -12.54
C LEU A 636 6.16 14.95 -11.10
N TYR A 637 5.67 16.03 -10.49
CA TYR A 637 5.91 16.37 -9.10
C TYR A 637 4.61 16.30 -8.29
N ASN A 638 4.68 15.88 -7.03
CA ASN A 638 3.56 15.87 -6.06
C ASN A 638 3.36 17.21 -5.34
N ARG A 639 3.94 18.29 -5.85
CA ARG A 639 3.89 19.62 -5.25
C ARG A 639 3.94 20.71 -6.32
N PRO A 640 3.47 21.93 -6.01
CA PRO A 640 3.79 23.09 -6.81
C PRO A 640 5.30 23.37 -6.83
N LEU A 641 5.81 23.75 -7.99
CA LEU A 641 7.17 24.28 -8.16
C LEU A 641 7.13 25.81 -8.22
N SER A 642 8.13 26.48 -7.65
CA SER A 642 8.34 27.91 -7.88
C SER A 642 8.81 28.19 -9.31
N GLU A 643 8.69 29.43 -9.78
CA GLU A 643 9.19 29.83 -11.10
C GLU A 643 10.70 29.59 -11.25
N ASP A 644 11.47 29.77 -10.17
CA ASP A 644 12.90 29.50 -10.18
C ASP A 644 13.21 28.01 -10.25
N GLU A 645 12.42 27.17 -9.58
CA GLU A 645 12.52 25.71 -9.74
C GLU A 645 12.14 25.27 -11.15
N LEU A 646 11.12 25.86 -11.79
CA LEU A 646 10.78 25.56 -13.19
C LEU A 646 11.95 25.85 -14.14
N LYS A 647 12.64 26.98 -13.95
CA LYS A 647 13.86 27.33 -14.73
C LYS A 647 15.00 26.32 -14.50
N MET A 648 15.01 25.64 -13.36
CA MET A 648 16.00 24.62 -13.04
C MET A 648 15.69 23.25 -13.65
N VAL A 649 14.44 22.97 -14.06
CA VAL A 649 14.08 21.70 -14.71
C VAL A 649 14.73 21.62 -16.09
N LYS A 650 15.86 20.92 -16.18
CA LYS A 650 16.62 20.77 -17.43
C LYS A 650 16.42 19.39 -18.03
N LYS A 651 16.53 19.34 -19.36
CA LYS A 651 16.66 18.08 -20.10
C LYS A 651 17.87 17.30 -19.59
N LYS A 652 17.73 15.98 -19.54
CA LYS A 652 18.88 15.10 -19.35
C LYS A 652 19.64 15.08 -20.67
N GLU A 653 20.83 15.67 -20.70
CA GLU A 653 21.77 15.44 -21.80
C GLU A 653 22.50 14.14 -21.51
N ASP A 654 22.48 13.20 -22.46
CA ASP A 654 23.28 11.99 -22.36
C ASP A 654 24.75 12.40 -22.22
N SER A 655 25.34 12.15 -21.06
CA SER A 655 26.77 12.26 -20.88
C SER A 655 27.44 11.22 -21.77
N VAL A 656 27.87 11.63 -22.96
CA VAL A 656 28.78 10.86 -23.81
C VAL A 656 30.15 10.84 -23.13
N ARG A 657 30.34 9.92 -22.17
CA ARG A 657 31.55 9.11 -21.95
C ARG A 657 31.41 8.22 -20.70
N GLY A 658 31.30 6.91 -20.94
CA GLY A 658 31.81 5.85 -20.06
C GLY A 658 30.85 5.30 -19.00
N ASP A 659 30.54 4.01 -19.15
CA ASP A 659 30.02 3.10 -18.12
C ASP A 659 28.58 3.25 -17.63
N VAL A 660 27.61 3.16 -18.55
CA VAL A 660 26.41 2.35 -18.27
C VAL A 660 25.98 1.63 -19.56
N SER A 661 26.86 0.80 -20.11
CA SER A 661 26.47 -0.17 -21.14
C SER A 661 26.27 -1.53 -20.50
N ARG A 662 25.00 -1.99 -20.51
CA ARG A 662 24.58 -3.39 -20.49
C ARG A 662 25.12 -4.28 -19.37
N VAL A 663 24.40 -4.31 -18.24
CA VAL A 663 24.27 -5.54 -17.43
C VAL A 663 22.81 -5.69 -16.99
N LEU A 664 22.00 -6.23 -17.89
CA LEU A 664 20.75 -7.02 -17.72
C LEU A 664 20.10 -6.97 -19.12
N PRO A 665 20.12 -8.06 -19.93
CA PRO A 665 19.72 -9.41 -19.52
C PRO A 665 20.73 -10.48 -19.98
N LEU A 666 21.42 -11.15 -19.06
CA LEU A 666 22.21 -12.35 -19.41
C LEU A 666 22.32 -13.39 -18.28
N LEU A 667 21.51 -13.27 -17.21
CA LEU A 667 21.52 -14.21 -16.08
C LEU A 667 20.48 -15.35 -16.18
N LEU A 668 19.87 -15.59 -17.35
CA LEU A 668 18.83 -16.62 -17.51
C LEU A 668 19.02 -17.60 -18.68
N LEU A 669 20.20 -17.69 -19.32
CA LEU A 669 20.43 -18.61 -20.45
C LEU A 669 21.70 -19.48 -20.35
N GLY A 670 22.20 -19.74 -19.14
CA GLY A 670 23.42 -20.53 -18.92
C GLY A 670 23.21 -21.81 -18.12
N LEU A 671 22.27 -22.69 -18.51
CA LEU A 671 22.17 -24.00 -17.84
C LEU A 671 21.55 -25.12 -18.70
N TRP A 672 21.71 -25.10 -20.02
CA TRP A 672 21.39 -26.26 -20.86
C TRP A 672 22.47 -26.44 -21.92
N GLY A 673 23.27 -27.50 -21.78
CA GLY A 673 24.20 -27.97 -22.80
C GLY A 673 25.51 -28.46 -22.22
N LEU A 674 25.56 -29.76 -21.90
CA LEU A 674 26.69 -30.69 -22.15
C LEU A 674 26.41 -32.02 -21.41
N THR A 675 25.50 -32.81 -21.98
CA THR A 675 25.57 -34.28 -21.88
C THR A 675 26.05 -34.79 -23.23
N GLY A 676 27.31 -35.23 -23.30
CA GLY A 676 27.87 -35.90 -24.46
C GLY A 676 29.39 -35.76 -24.53
N LEU A 677 30.10 -36.89 -24.39
CA LEU A 677 31.56 -37.10 -24.44
C LEU A 677 32.24 -36.72 -23.09
N TYR A 678 32.76 -37.64 -22.27
CA TYR A 678 33.33 -38.98 -22.47
C TYR A 678 32.97 -39.89 -21.30
#